data_AF-A0A2G5DX93-F1
#
_entry.id   AF-A0A2G5DX93-F1
#
_cell.length_a   1.000
_cell.length_b   1.000
_cell.length_c   1.000
_cell.angle_alpha   90.00
_cell.angle_beta   90.00
_cell.angle_gamma   90.00
#
_symmetry.space_group_name_H-M   'P 1'
#
loop_
_entity.id
_entity.type
_entity.pdbx_description
1 polymer ?
#
loop_
_entity_poly.entity_id
_entity_poly.type
_entity_poly.pdbx_seq_one_letter_code
_entity_poly.pdbx_strand_id
1 'polypeptide(L)'
;MAGLSVISGQVVIQSDNINDNNNNNGYKIYEDPSFFKWRKRDAHVPLRCHDSVEGSLKYWYNRSKVNFAVSKSAVWNDDAVSEALECASFWVKDLPFVKTLSGYWKFSLAPSPTSVPKNFFDNTFDDLAWETLPVPSNWQMHGFDRPIYTNTIYPFPLTPPKVPTDNPTGCYRTYFNIPKEWKGRRVFLHFEAVDSAFHVWVNGIPVGYSQDSRLPAEFEITDYCHACDSEKRNILAVQVYRWSDGSYLEDQDHWWLSGIHRDVLLLAKPQVFIADYFFKSNLAEKFSYADIQVEVIVDESKASIRKDFTIEATIYDTGKHFENGDNVDFHSSDAFNMELCPSPVPSYGFRGNVLRGKLENPKLWSAEKPYLYTLVIVLKDSSGQLVDCESCQVGIRQISQATKQLLVNGLPVVIRGVNRHEHHPRLGKTNLESCMVKDLVLMKENNINAVRNSHYPQHPRWYELCDLFGFYMIDEANIETHGFNDTEEFKHPTLEPIWASAMLDRIIGMVERDKNHACIISWSLGNESDYGPNHSASAGWVRGKDPSRLLHYEGGGSRTSSTDIVCPMYMRVWDIVKIANDPTETRPLILCEYSHAMGNSNGNIHEYWEAIDKTFGLQGGFIWDWVDQGLLKEGKDGTKHWAYGGDFGDTPNDLNFCLNGLIWPDRTSHPALNEVKYLYQPIKVSFEENKLKILNKNFFETTQGVEFSWIVHGDGQCLGSGVLSVPAIEPQSSHNIEWESSPPHTAWKSSSASELYLTVIAKLLNSTRWADAGHVLASTQVQLPVERASIPYVIKGLETTTLLGECLGDTIRIGKERLWDIIINAKTGAIESWKVVLCICFLIYLLFVGSVALHIDRMKVLSSFTPSPQMYLLC
;
A
#
# COMPACT_ATOMS: atom_id res chain seq x y z
N MET A 1 31.53 -15.07 -25.37
CA MET A 1 31.09 -16.32 -26.01
C MET A 1 31.08 -17.43 -24.97
N ALA A 2 29.91 -17.67 -24.39
CA ALA A 2 29.41 -18.89 -23.76
C ALA A 2 27.96 -18.54 -23.40
N GLY A 3 27.03 -18.85 -24.30
CA GLY A 3 25.63 -18.46 -24.17
C GLY A 3 24.97 -19.24 -23.03
N LEU A 4 24.44 -18.51 -22.05
CA LEU A 4 23.39 -18.99 -21.16
C LEU A 4 22.13 -19.14 -22.02
N SER A 5 21.96 -20.32 -22.62
CA SER A 5 20.67 -20.72 -23.16
C SER A 5 19.72 -20.91 -21.98
N VAL A 6 18.67 -20.09 -21.97
CA VAL A 6 17.41 -20.21 -21.23
C VAL A 6 17.21 -21.61 -20.65
N ILE A 7 17.21 -21.67 -19.32
CA ILE A 7 16.77 -22.85 -18.55
C ILE A 7 15.26 -22.95 -18.74
N SER A 8 14.84 -23.55 -19.85
CA SER A 8 13.57 -24.30 -19.89
C SER A 8 13.87 -25.71 -19.37
N GLY A 9 14.33 -25.77 -18.12
CA GLY A 9 14.50 -27.02 -17.40
C GLY A 9 13.14 -27.51 -16.91
N GLN A 10 12.27 -27.95 -17.82
CA GLN A 10 11.27 -28.93 -17.41
C GLN A 10 12.07 -30.19 -17.04
N VAL A 11 12.42 -30.33 -15.77
CA VAL A 11 12.73 -31.65 -15.22
C VAL A 11 11.44 -32.43 -15.39
N VAL A 12 11.38 -33.27 -16.42
CA VAL A 12 10.31 -34.25 -16.61
C VAL A 12 10.49 -35.29 -15.50
N ILE A 13 10.00 -34.98 -14.30
CA ILE A 13 9.70 -36.01 -13.32
C ILE A 13 8.50 -36.75 -13.90
N GLN A 14 8.66 -38.05 -14.18
CA GLN A 14 7.57 -38.92 -14.59
C GLN A 14 6.38 -38.70 -13.64
N SER A 15 5.20 -38.49 -14.22
CA SER A 15 3.92 -38.26 -13.54
C SER A 15 3.63 -39.21 -12.38
N ASP A 16 4.24 -40.40 -12.40
CA ASP A 16 3.99 -41.47 -11.47
C ASP A 16 4.58 -41.22 -10.07
N ASN A 17 5.56 -40.30 -9.92
CA ASN A 17 6.14 -39.92 -8.62
C ASN A 17 5.47 -38.71 -7.95
N ILE A 18 4.56 -38.01 -8.63
CA ILE A 18 3.92 -36.77 -8.16
C ILE A 18 2.60 -37.07 -7.44
N ASN A 19 2.04 -38.27 -7.65
CA ASN A 19 0.74 -38.68 -7.11
C ASN A 19 0.76 -39.15 -5.65
N ASP A 20 1.93 -39.35 -5.06
CA ASP A 20 2.02 -40.15 -3.86
C ASP A 20 2.64 -39.38 -2.70
N ASN A 21 1.76 -38.90 -1.79
CA ASN A 21 2.16 -38.73 -0.39
C ASN A 21 2.65 -40.07 0.23
N ASN A 22 2.49 -41.21 -0.47
CA ASN A 22 3.13 -42.50 -0.16
C ASN A 22 4.30 -42.85 -1.09
N ASN A 23 5.10 -41.88 -1.53
CA ASN A 23 6.31 -42.23 -2.26
C ASN A 23 7.21 -43.02 -1.31
N ASN A 24 7.36 -44.34 -1.53
CA ASN A 24 8.15 -45.26 -0.70
C ASN A 24 9.64 -44.84 -0.56
N ASN A 25 10.05 -43.79 -1.29
CA ASN A 25 11.39 -43.21 -1.28
C ASN A 25 11.55 -41.96 -0.39
N GLY A 26 10.48 -41.43 0.22
CA GLY A 26 10.55 -40.34 1.20
C GLY A 26 10.86 -38.92 0.66
N TYR A 27 10.75 -38.69 -0.66
CA TYR A 27 10.95 -37.37 -1.27
C TYR A 27 9.75 -36.44 -1.01
N LYS A 28 10.02 -35.20 -0.58
CA LYS A 28 9.01 -34.18 -0.28
C LYS A 28 9.27 -32.95 -1.14
N ILE A 29 8.31 -32.63 -2.00
CA ILE A 29 8.44 -31.56 -3.00
C ILE A 29 8.50 -30.16 -2.38
N TYR A 30 7.90 -29.98 -1.20
CA TYR A 30 7.91 -28.75 -0.41
C TYR A 30 9.15 -28.62 0.50
N GLU A 31 10.19 -29.41 0.23
CA GLU A 31 11.52 -29.32 0.84
C GLU A 31 12.62 -29.30 -0.25
N ASP A 32 12.29 -28.82 -1.47
CA ASP A 32 13.18 -28.77 -2.62
C ASP A 32 13.15 -27.39 -3.31
N PRO A 33 14.10 -26.49 -2.98
CA PRO A 33 14.14 -25.14 -3.54
C PRO A 33 14.34 -25.08 -5.07
N SER A 34 14.74 -26.20 -5.69
CA SER A 34 14.84 -26.30 -7.15
C SER A 34 13.51 -26.65 -7.81
N PHE A 35 12.52 -27.11 -7.04
CA PHE A 35 11.17 -27.47 -7.49
C PHE A 35 10.11 -26.62 -6.76
N PHE A 36 9.84 -25.43 -7.29
CA PHE A 36 8.87 -24.48 -6.70
C PHE A 36 7.58 -24.36 -7.52
N LYS A 37 7.51 -24.97 -8.72
CA LYS A 37 6.31 -24.95 -9.56
C LYS A 37 6.21 -26.16 -10.49
N TRP A 38 4.98 -26.64 -10.73
CA TRP A 38 4.66 -27.70 -11.69
C TRP A 38 3.40 -27.37 -12.45
N ARG A 39 3.48 -27.34 -13.79
CA ARG A 39 2.37 -26.97 -14.70
C ARG A 39 1.75 -25.57 -14.46
N LYS A 40 2.35 -24.76 -13.57
CA LYS A 40 2.07 -23.33 -13.44
C LYS A 40 2.48 -22.64 -14.74
N ARG A 41 1.59 -21.82 -15.31
CA ARG A 41 1.94 -20.95 -16.44
C ARG A 41 3.04 -19.96 -16.05
N ASP A 42 3.82 -19.54 -17.04
CA ASP A 42 4.76 -18.44 -16.84
C ASP A 42 4.02 -17.17 -16.46
N ALA A 43 4.67 -16.32 -15.65
CA ALA A 43 4.08 -15.08 -15.19
C ALA A 43 3.75 -14.14 -16.37
N HIS A 44 2.60 -13.49 -16.28
CA HIS A 44 2.09 -12.55 -17.27
C HIS A 44 1.25 -11.48 -16.58
N VAL A 45 0.95 -10.42 -17.33
CA VAL A 45 0.02 -9.37 -16.86
C VAL A 45 -1.37 -9.94 -16.57
N PRO A 46 -2.15 -9.33 -15.66
CA PRO A 46 -3.53 -9.73 -15.43
C PRO A 46 -4.36 -9.70 -16.72
N LEU A 47 -4.95 -10.84 -17.09
CA LEU A 47 -5.81 -10.98 -18.26
C LEU A 47 -7.27 -10.67 -17.87
N ARG A 48 -7.91 -9.76 -18.59
CA ARG A 48 -9.27 -9.30 -18.34
C ARG A 48 -10.31 -10.02 -19.21
N CYS A 49 -9.87 -10.67 -20.29
CA CYS A 49 -10.71 -11.52 -21.13
C CYS A 49 -12.00 -10.81 -21.60
N HIS A 50 -11.86 -9.67 -22.29
CA HIS A 50 -13.01 -8.92 -22.78
C HIS A 50 -13.66 -9.59 -23.98
N ASP A 51 -14.95 -9.33 -24.20
CA ASP A 51 -15.69 -9.75 -25.39
C ASP A 51 -15.58 -8.76 -26.55
N SER A 52 -15.22 -7.51 -26.27
CA SER A 52 -15.26 -6.40 -27.22
C SER A 52 -14.41 -5.22 -26.74
N VAL A 53 -14.08 -4.33 -27.67
CA VAL A 53 -13.43 -3.04 -27.36
C VAL A 53 -14.33 -2.17 -26.49
N GLU A 54 -15.63 -2.08 -26.82
CA GLU A 54 -16.59 -1.31 -26.03
C GLU A 54 -16.73 -1.86 -24.60
N GLY A 55 -16.82 -3.18 -24.45
CA GLY A 55 -16.82 -3.85 -23.15
C GLY A 55 -15.57 -3.55 -22.33
N SER A 56 -14.40 -3.51 -22.96
CA SER A 56 -13.13 -3.09 -22.33
C SER A 56 -13.19 -1.64 -21.83
N LEU A 57 -13.60 -0.69 -22.68
CA LEU A 57 -13.68 0.72 -22.30
C LEU A 57 -14.71 0.96 -21.18
N LYS A 58 -15.87 0.30 -21.26
CA LYS A 58 -16.91 0.34 -20.23
C LYS A 58 -16.41 -0.22 -18.90
N TYR A 59 -15.69 -1.36 -18.93
CA TYR A 59 -15.09 -1.94 -17.73
C TYR A 59 -14.16 -0.94 -17.04
N TRP A 60 -13.20 -0.36 -17.77
CA TRP A 60 -12.25 0.59 -17.18
C TRP A 60 -12.91 1.90 -16.73
N TYR A 61 -13.91 2.38 -17.45
CA TYR A 61 -14.69 3.54 -17.01
C TYR A 61 -15.42 3.27 -15.69
N ASN A 62 -16.06 2.10 -15.52
CA ASN A 62 -16.71 1.74 -14.27
C ASN A 62 -15.68 1.56 -13.12
N ARG A 63 -14.56 0.88 -13.38
CA ARG A 63 -13.51 0.63 -12.39
C ARG A 63 -12.78 1.89 -11.92
N SER A 64 -12.80 2.94 -12.71
CA SER A 64 -12.17 4.23 -12.39
C SER A 64 -13.10 5.22 -11.68
N LYS A 65 -14.39 4.89 -11.46
CA LYS A 65 -15.33 5.73 -10.67
C LYS A 65 -15.02 5.76 -9.16
N VAL A 66 -14.01 5.02 -8.71
CA VAL A 66 -13.59 4.97 -7.30
C VAL A 66 -13.05 6.32 -6.81
N ASN A 67 -13.56 6.79 -5.68
CA ASN A 67 -13.15 8.05 -5.05
C ASN A 67 -13.27 7.95 -3.51
N PHE A 68 -13.02 9.04 -2.81
CA PHE A 68 -13.05 9.08 -1.34
C PHE A 68 -14.39 8.64 -0.72
N ALA A 69 -15.51 8.67 -1.45
CA ALA A 69 -16.78 8.16 -0.93
C ALA A 69 -16.74 6.64 -0.70
N VAL A 70 -15.99 5.89 -1.52
CA VAL A 70 -15.81 4.44 -1.36
C VAL A 70 -15.10 4.12 -0.04
N SER A 71 -14.18 4.99 0.41
CA SER A 71 -13.49 4.82 1.70
C SER A 71 -14.43 4.80 2.91
N LYS A 72 -15.63 5.39 2.79
CA LYS A 72 -16.64 5.43 3.85
C LYS A 72 -17.35 4.07 4.05
N SER A 73 -17.17 3.15 3.11
CA SER A 73 -17.66 1.77 3.20
C SER A 73 -16.63 0.77 3.74
N ALA A 74 -15.44 1.24 4.12
CA ALA A 74 -14.44 0.35 4.73
C ALA A 74 -14.94 -0.18 6.07
N VAL A 75 -14.86 -1.49 6.26
CA VAL A 75 -15.21 -2.20 7.50
C VAL A 75 -14.00 -2.95 8.02
N TRP A 76 -13.88 -3.01 9.35
CA TRP A 76 -12.71 -3.56 10.06
C TRP A 76 -13.09 -4.64 11.08
N ASN A 77 -14.36 -5.03 11.13
CA ASN A 77 -14.98 -5.94 12.09
C ASN A 77 -15.42 -7.25 11.38
N ASP A 78 -16.30 -8.04 12.01
CA ASP A 78 -16.78 -9.31 11.44
C ASP A 78 -17.53 -9.18 10.11
N ASP A 79 -18.15 -8.02 9.84
CA ASP A 79 -18.88 -7.78 8.58
C ASP A 79 -17.95 -7.90 7.37
N ALA A 80 -16.66 -7.62 7.56
CA ALA A 80 -15.62 -7.74 6.55
C ALA A 80 -15.50 -9.16 5.96
N VAL A 81 -15.88 -10.21 6.71
CA VAL A 81 -15.83 -11.60 6.19
C VAL A 81 -16.81 -11.78 5.04
N SER A 82 -18.02 -11.22 5.14
CA SER A 82 -19.00 -11.30 4.06
C SER A 82 -18.59 -10.43 2.88
N GLU A 83 -18.08 -9.23 3.13
CA GLU A 83 -17.60 -8.34 2.06
C GLU A 83 -16.42 -8.94 1.27
N ALA A 84 -15.52 -9.67 1.93
CA ALA A 84 -14.41 -10.35 1.26
C ALA A 84 -14.89 -11.33 0.19
N LEU A 85 -16.01 -12.03 0.44
CA LEU A 85 -16.59 -12.97 -0.51
C LEU A 85 -17.24 -12.30 -1.73
N GLU A 86 -17.65 -11.05 -1.58
CA GLU A 86 -18.30 -10.27 -2.65
C GLU A 86 -17.28 -9.49 -3.51
N CYS A 87 -16.06 -9.28 -2.99
CA CYS A 87 -15.05 -8.42 -3.59
C CYS A 87 -14.67 -8.86 -5.02
N ALA A 88 -14.30 -10.13 -5.23
CA ALA A 88 -14.02 -10.64 -6.58
C ALA A 88 -15.25 -10.61 -7.49
N SER A 89 -16.46 -10.88 -6.97
CA SER A 89 -17.69 -10.77 -7.77
C SER A 89 -17.89 -9.36 -8.31
N PHE A 90 -17.57 -8.34 -7.51
CA PHE A 90 -17.59 -6.94 -7.94
C PHE A 90 -16.51 -6.64 -8.98
N TRP A 91 -15.30 -7.19 -8.83
CA TRP A 91 -14.18 -6.95 -9.77
C TRP A 91 -14.36 -7.61 -11.13
N VAL A 92 -14.95 -8.80 -11.18
CA VAL A 92 -15.16 -9.52 -12.43
C VAL A 92 -16.49 -9.18 -13.09
N LYS A 93 -17.26 -8.25 -12.50
CA LYS A 93 -18.48 -7.73 -13.10
C LYS A 93 -18.19 -7.15 -14.49
N ASP A 94 -19.02 -7.49 -15.45
CA ASP A 94 -18.88 -7.12 -16.87
C ASP A 94 -17.67 -7.76 -17.60
N LEU A 95 -16.99 -8.76 -17.00
CA LEU A 95 -16.00 -9.61 -17.67
C LEU A 95 -16.63 -10.97 -18.02
N PRO A 96 -17.14 -11.17 -19.25
CA PRO A 96 -17.97 -12.34 -19.59
C PRO A 96 -17.21 -13.67 -19.59
N PHE A 97 -15.88 -13.62 -19.64
CA PHE A 97 -15.00 -14.78 -19.66
C PHE A 97 -14.18 -14.93 -18.38
N VAL A 98 -14.60 -14.28 -17.29
CA VAL A 98 -14.01 -14.42 -15.97
C VAL A 98 -15.12 -14.76 -14.97
N LYS A 99 -14.84 -15.69 -14.05
CA LYS A 99 -15.79 -16.10 -13.01
C LYS A 99 -15.06 -16.31 -11.69
N THR A 100 -15.55 -15.73 -10.61
CA THR A 100 -15.02 -16.01 -9.28
C THR A 100 -15.48 -17.38 -8.75
N LEU A 101 -14.60 -18.03 -8.00
CA LEU A 101 -14.88 -19.20 -7.17
C LEU A 101 -14.84 -18.85 -5.66
N SER A 102 -14.75 -17.56 -5.32
CA SER A 102 -14.87 -17.10 -3.93
C SER A 102 -16.21 -17.51 -3.34
N GLY A 103 -16.21 -17.87 -2.06
CA GLY A 103 -17.37 -18.41 -1.36
C GLY A 103 -16.96 -19.36 -0.25
N TYR A 104 -17.92 -20.09 0.31
CA TYR A 104 -17.66 -21.08 1.35
C TYR A 104 -17.26 -22.42 0.75
N TRP A 105 -16.04 -22.85 1.04
CA TRP A 105 -15.49 -24.13 0.59
C TRP A 105 -15.51 -25.13 1.74
N LYS A 106 -15.63 -26.42 1.42
CA LYS A 106 -15.43 -27.48 2.41
C LYS A 106 -13.96 -27.47 2.83
N PHE A 107 -13.72 -27.54 4.13
CA PHE A 107 -12.39 -27.40 4.70
C PHE A 107 -12.13 -28.39 5.83
N SER A 108 -10.91 -28.93 5.86
CA SER A 108 -10.38 -29.74 6.95
C SER A 108 -8.89 -29.43 7.13
N LEU A 109 -8.46 -29.21 8.38
CA LEU A 109 -7.05 -29.01 8.71
C LEU A 109 -6.46 -30.30 9.31
N ALA A 110 -5.46 -30.87 8.64
CA ALA A 110 -4.69 -32.00 9.15
C ALA A 110 -3.42 -31.51 9.86
N PRO A 111 -2.93 -32.22 10.90
CA PRO A 111 -1.71 -31.82 11.61
C PRO A 111 -0.42 -31.95 10.78
N SER A 112 -0.44 -32.75 9.70
CA SER A 112 0.71 -32.96 8.81
C SER A 112 0.28 -33.32 7.38
N PRO A 113 1.18 -33.20 6.37
CA PRO A 113 0.93 -33.61 4.99
C PRO A 113 0.55 -35.09 4.84
N THR A 114 1.08 -35.94 5.71
CA THR A 114 0.88 -37.41 5.67
C THR A 114 -0.38 -37.86 6.42
N SER A 115 -1.04 -36.95 7.15
CA SER A 115 -2.26 -37.23 7.91
C SER A 115 -3.53 -36.66 7.27
N VAL A 116 -3.42 -36.08 6.07
CA VAL A 116 -4.58 -35.63 5.30
C VAL A 116 -5.56 -36.78 5.01
N PRO A 117 -6.88 -36.53 4.92
CA PRO A 117 -7.83 -37.58 4.61
C PRO A 117 -7.48 -38.27 3.29
N LYS A 118 -7.42 -39.62 3.31
CA LYS A 118 -6.99 -40.40 2.15
C LYS A 118 -7.87 -40.11 0.95
N ASN A 119 -7.22 -39.82 -0.17
CA ASN A 119 -7.86 -39.48 -1.44
C ASN A 119 -8.95 -38.42 -1.31
N PHE A 120 -8.77 -37.41 -0.45
CA PHE A 120 -9.72 -36.31 -0.34
C PHE A 120 -9.92 -35.54 -1.65
N PHE A 121 -9.10 -35.75 -2.67
CA PHE A 121 -9.28 -35.15 -4.00
C PHE A 121 -10.23 -35.96 -4.90
N ASP A 122 -10.59 -37.20 -4.54
CA ASP A 122 -11.44 -38.08 -5.35
C ASP A 122 -12.88 -37.56 -5.48
N ASN A 123 -13.48 -37.85 -6.64
CA ASN A 123 -14.86 -37.45 -6.95
C ASN A 123 -15.90 -38.08 -6.02
N THR A 124 -15.60 -39.25 -5.47
CA THR A 124 -16.51 -40.02 -4.60
C THR A 124 -16.22 -39.81 -3.11
N PHE A 125 -15.25 -38.97 -2.77
CA PHE A 125 -14.92 -38.69 -1.37
C PHE A 125 -16.09 -37.97 -0.69
N ASP A 126 -16.45 -38.42 0.51
CA ASP A 126 -17.52 -37.84 1.32
C ASP A 126 -16.98 -36.73 2.22
N ASP A 127 -17.26 -35.48 1.85
CA ASP A 127 -16.90 -34.26 2.57
C ASP A 127 -18.06 -33.69 3.41
N LEU A 128 -19.15 -34.45 3.62
CA LEU A 128 -20.33 -33.96 4.35
C LEU A 128 -19.99 -33.57 5.79
N ALA A 129 -19.08 -34.31 6.43
CA ALA A 129 -18.63 -34.05 7.80
C ALA A 129 -17.64 -32.89 7.92
N TRP A 130 -17.13 -32.34 6.80
CA TRP A 130 -16.20 -31.21 6.85
C TRP A 130 -16.95 -29.91 7.13
N GLU A 131 -16.29 -29.04 7.89
CA GLU A 131 -16.72 -27.66 8.11
C GLU A 131 -16.57 -26.84 6.81
N THR A 132 -17.05 -25.60 6.84
CA THR A 132 -16.88 -24.66 5.73
C THR A 132 -16.02 -23.49 6.13
N LEU A 133 -15.10 -23.09 5.26
CA LEU A 133 -14.24 -21.92 5.42
C LEU A 133 -14.51 -20.94 4.25
N PRO A 134 -14.67 -19.63 4.50
CA PRO A 134 -14.74 -18.66 3.41
C PRO A 134 -13.42 -18.61 2.66
N VAL A 135 -13.48 -18.53 1.34
CA VAL A 135 -12.33 -18.34 0.46
C VAL A 135 -12.59 -17.07 -0.35
N PRO A 136 -11.72 -16.05 -0.30
CA PRO A 136 -10.41 -16.06 0.37
C PRO A 136 -10.46 -15.90 1.90
N SER A 137 -9.53 -16.53 2.61
CA SER A 137 -9.22 -16.28 4.03
C SER A 137 -7.90 -16.91 4.47
N ASN A 138 -7.42 -16.48 5.63
CA ASN A 138 -6.43 -17.24 6.40
C ASN A 138 -7.14 -18.13 7.44
N TRP A 139 -6.84 -19.43 7.51
CA TRP A 139 -7.59 -20.35 8.38
C TRP A 139 -7.42 -20.04 9.87
N GLN A 140 -6.31 -19.40 10.27
CA GLN A 140 -6.07 -18.93 11.64
C GLN A 140 -7.14 -17.91 12.07
N MET A 141 -7.62 -17.07 11.14
CA MET A 141 -8.66 -16.07 11.39
C MET A 141 -10.06 -16.66 11.58
N HIS A 142 -10.16 -17.99 11.45
CA HIS A 142 -11.37 -18.79 11.63
C HIS A 142 -11.20 -19.87 12.71
N GLY A 143 -10.11 -19.82 13.49
CA GLY A 143 -9.92 -20.67 14.67
C GLY A 143 -9.42 -22.09 14.40
N PHE A 144 -9.02 -22.42 13.17
CA PHE A 144 -8.47 -23.74 12.84
C PHE A 144 -7.04 -23.95 13.37
N ASP A 145 -6.30 -22.87 13.56
CA ASP A 145 -4.93 -22.86 14.08
C ASP A 145 -4.64 -21.46 14.68
N ARG A 146 -3.49 -21.29 15.33
CA ARG A 146 -3.07 -20.00 15.89
C ARG A 146 -2.24 -19.19 14.87
N PRO A 147 -2.48 -17.87 14.76
CA PRO A 147 -1.53 -16.97 14.09
C PRO A 147 -0.26 -16.87 14.95
N ILE A 148 0.89 -16.63 14.32
CA ILE A 148 2.18 -16.46 15.01
C ILE A 148 2.76 -15.12 14.57
N TYR A 149 3.14 -14.26 15.52
CA TYR A 149 3.87 -13.04 15.18
C TYR A 149 5.30 -13.14 15.68
N THR A 150 6.25 -13.05 14.77
CA THR A 150 7.68 -12.96 15.08
C THR A 150 8.36 -12.14 13.99
N ASN A 151 9.43 -11.43 14.37
CA ASN A 151 10.18 -10.52 13.53
C ASN A 151 11.26 -11.30 12.75
N THR A 152 12.40 -11.63 13.38
CA THR A 152 13.53 -12.28 12.68
C THR A 152 13.60 -13.79 12.87
N ILE A 153 12.92 -14.33 13.88
CA ILE A 153 13.04 -15.75 14.23
C ILE A 153 11.99 -16.54 13.44
N TYR A 154 12.41 -17.45 12.56
CA TYR A 154 11.47 -18.40 11.94
C TYR A 154 10.61 -19.10 13.00
N PRO A 155 9.28 -19.19 12.82
CA PRO A 155 8.37 -19.83 13.77
C PRO A 155 8.45 -21.38 13.75
N PHE A 156 9.48 -21.91 13.09
CA PHE A 156 9.81 -23.33 12.97
C PHE A 156 11.34 -23.52 12.95
N PRO A 157 11.86 -24.73 13.22
CA PRO A 157 13.29 -24.98 13.22
C PRO A 157 13.97 -24.57 11.90
N LEU A 158 15.04 -23.78 12.01
CA LEU A 158 15.88 -23.36 10.89
C LEU A 158 16.76 -24.54 10.45
N THR A 159 16.26 -25.37 9.54
CA THR A 159 16.97 -26.54 8.98
C THR A 159 16.83 -26.63 7.46
N PRO A 160 17.23 -25.58 6.70
CA PRO A 160 16.96 -25.47 5.28
C PRO A 160 17.56 -26.65 4.47
N PRO A 161 16.84 -27.16 3.44
CA PRO A 161 15.52 -26.75 2.99
C PRO A 161 14.35 -27.47 3.70
N LYS A 162 14.60 -28.19 4.78
CA LYS A 162 13.59 -29.03 5.45
C LYS A 162 12.69 -28.19 6.34
N VAL A 163 11.40 -28.51 6.32
CA VAL A 163 10.37 -27.92 7.20
C VAL A 163 9.93 -28.93 8.28
N PRO A 164 9.18 -28.51 9.31
CA PRO A 164 8.66 -29.43 10.31
C PRO A 164 7.90 -30.61 9.71
N THR A 165 7.98 -31.77 10.37
CA THR A 165 7.11 -32.92 10.02
C THR A 165 5.66 -32.65 10.43
N ASP A 166 5.48 -32.02 11.60
CA ASP A 166 4.19 -31.47 12.05
C ASP A 166 3.94 -30.13 11.33
N ASN A 167 3.48 -30.24 10.09
CA ASN A 167 3.23 -29.12 9.20
C ASN A 167 1.72 -29.04 8.90
N PRO A 168 0.98 -28.12 9.56
CA PRO A 168 -0.46 -27.98 9.37
C PRO A 168 -0.82 -27.88 7.89
N THR A 169 -1.72 -28.75 7.44
CA THR A 169 -2.05 -28.93 6.03
C THR A 169 -3.55 -28.78 5.82
N GLY A 170 -3.94 -27.69 5.15
CA GLY A 170 -5.33 -27.36 4.85
C GLY A 170 -5.81 -28.08 3.59
N CYS A 171 -6.87 -28.88 3.73
CA CYS A 171 -7.53 -29.55 2.61
C CYS A 171 -8.83 -28.78 2.28
N TYR A 172 -8.91 -28.26 1.06
CA TYR A 172 -10.05 -27.50 0.57
C TYR A 172 -10.77 -28.28 -0.55
N ARG A 173 -12.10 -28.22 -0.57
CA ARG A 173 -12.94 -28.76 -1.66
C ARG A 173 -14.08 -27.82 -2.01
N THR A 174 -14.32 -27.63 -3.31
CA THR A 174 -15.49 -26.89 -3.81
C THR A 174 -16.00 -27.48 -5.13
N TYR A 175 -17.24 -27.13 -5.46
CA TYR A 175 -17.88 -27.53 -6.71
C TYR A 175 -18.05 -26.33 -7.62
N PHE A 176 -17.83 -26.53 -8.92
CA PHE A 176 -18.04 -25.47 -9.90
C PHE A 176 -18.55 -25.99 -11.24
N ASN A 177 -19.19 -25.10 -11.98
CA ASN A 177 -19.68 -25.37 -13.33
C ASN A 177 -19.03 -24.38 -14.30
N ILE A 178 -18.63 -24.90 -15.46
CA ILE A 178 -18.19 -24.09 -16.60
C ILE A 178 -19.43 -23.48 -17.27
N PRO A 179 -19.53 -22.15 -17.41
CA PRO A 179 -20.62 -21.50 -18.13
C PRO A 179 -20.80 -22.03 -19.56
N LYS A 180 -22.05 -22.12 -20.04
CA LYS A 180 -22.36 -22.64 -21.38
C LYS A 180 -21.80 -21.74 -22.49
N GLU A 181 -21.68 -20.46 -22.20
CA GLU A 181 -21.12 -19.41 -23.04
C GLU A 181 -19.62 -19.63 -23.31
N TRP A 182 -18.95 -20.48 -22.52
CA TRP A 182 -17.53 -20.78 -22.67
C TRP A 182 -17.27 -22.01 -23.56
N LYS A 183 -18.29 -22.52 -24.27
CA LYS A 183 -18.15 -23.67 -25.16
C LYS A 183 -17.01 -23.47 -26.17
N GLY A 184 -16.09 -24.44 -26.21
CA GLY A 184 -14.94 -24.43 -27.13
C GLY A 184 -13.79 -23.50 -26.72
N ARG A 185 -13.85 -22.89 -25.53
CA ARG A 185 -12.77 -22.08 -24.96
C ARG A 185 -11.84 -22.95 -24.09
N ARG A 186 -10.60 -22.50 -23.94
CA ARG A 186 -9.62 -23.02 -22.98
C ARG A 186 -9.92 -22.41 -21.61
N VAL A 187 -9.98 -23.25 -20.59
CA VAL A 187 -10.32 -22.85 -19.21
C VAL A 187 -9.08 -22.88 -18.36
N PHE A 188 -8.85 -21.80 -17.61
CA PHE A 188 -7.73 -21.65 -16.70
C PHE A 188 -8.25 -21.44 -15.28
N LEU A 189 -7.57 -22.07 -14.32
CA LEU A 189 -7.77 -21.86 -12.90
C LEU A 189 -6.68 -20.91 -12.41
N HIS A 190 -7.09 -19.78 -11.84
CA HIS A 190 -6.22 -18.70 -11.40
C HIS A 190 -6.37 -18.50 -9.89
N PHE A 191 -5.32 -18.83 -9.13
CA PHE A 191 -5.22 -18.49 -7.73
C PHE A 191 -4.46 -17.17 -7.61
N GLU A 192 -5.07 -16.11 -7.08
CA GLU A 192 -4.40 -14.82 -6.90
C GLU A 192 -3.23 -14.90 -5.90
N ALA A 193 -3.39 -15.67 -4.83
CA ALA A 193 -2.33 -16.01 -3.88
C ALA A 193 -2.74 -17.13 -2.91
N VAL A 194 -1.80 -18.02 -2.58
CA VAL A 194 -1.98 -19.11 -1.60
C VAL A 194 -0.75 -19.22 -0.73
N ASP A 195 -0.92 -19.22 0.59
CA ASP A 195 0.17 -19.22 1.58
C ASP A 195 0.31 -20.61 2.26
N SER A 196 1.45 -21.31 2.18
CA SER A 196 2.73 -20.92 1.52
C SER A 196 3.04 -21.70 0.24
N ALA A 197 2.49 -22.92 0.12
CA ALA A 197 2.59 -23.75 -1.08
C ALA A 197 1.38 -24.66 -1.22
N PHE A 198 1.06 -25.12 -2.42
CA PHE A 198 -0.12 -25.97 -2.61
C PHE A 198 -0.05 -26.90 -3.82
N HIS A 199 -0.78 -28.01 -3.71
CA HIS A 199 -1.18 -28.86 -4.83
C HIS A 199 -2.65 -28.66 -5.18
N VAL A 200 -2.98 -28.87 -6.45
CA VAL A 200 -4.34 -28.74 -6.97
C VAL A 200 -4.77 -29.94 -7.81
N TRP A 201 -6.02 -30.37 -7.65
CA TRP A 201 -6.68 -31.41 -8.42
C TRP A 201 -8.02 -30.92 -8.95
N VAL A 202 -8.37 -31.36 -10.16
CA VAL A 202 -9.70 -31.17 -10.74
C VAL A 202 -10.27 -32.54 -11.10
N ASN A 203 -11.46 -32.83 -10.59
CA ASN A 203 -12.15 -34.10 -10.77
C ASN A 203 -11.31 -35.34 -10.39
N GLY A 204 -10.51 -35.24 -9.33
CA GLY A 204 -9.57 -36.28 -8.88
C GLY A 204 -8.27 -36.37 -9.67
N ILE A 205 -8.09 -35.56 -10.72
CA ILE A 205 -6.89 -35.57 -11.55
C ILE A 205 -5.94 -34.45 -11.09
N PRO A 206 -4.66 -34.73 -10.80
CA PRO A 206 -3.70 -33.71 -10.41
C PRO A 206 -3.39 -32.73 -11.54
N VAL A 207 -3.46 -31.45 -11.20
CA VAL A 207 -3.33 -30.32 -12.12
C VAL A 207 -1.96 -29.65 -12.00
N GLY A 208 -1.50 -29.35 -10.78
CA GLY A 208 -0.29 -28.53 -10.60
C GLY A 208 0.17 -28.37 -9.15
N TYR A 209 1.32 -27.68 -9.00
CA TYR A 209 1.94 -27.26 -7.75
C TYR A 209 2.52 -25.85 -7.88
N SER A 210 2.46 -25.03 -6.81
CA SER A 210 3.10 -23.72 -6.75
C SER A 210 3.53 -23.36 -5.33
N GLN A 211 4.65 -22.63 -5.26
CA GLN A 211 5.07 -21.78 -4.14
C GLN A 211 4.95 -20.30 -4.51
N ASP A 212 5.40 -19.43 -3.60
CA ASP A 212 5.24 -17.96 -3.56
C ASP A 212 3.85 -17.52 -3.13
N SER A 213 3.75 -17.05 -1.88
CA SER A 213 2.49 -16.70 -1.24
C SER A 213 1.88 -15.38 -1.71
N ARG A 214 2.50 -14.67 -2.66
CA ARG A 214 2.15 -13.26 -2.98
C ARG A 214 1.91 -13.00 -4.47
N LEU A 215 2.21 -13.97 -5.32
CA LEU A 215 2.03 -13.90 -6.76
C LEU A 215 1.07 -14.98 -7.26
N PRO A 216 0.35 -14.72 -8.36
CA PRO A 216 -0.66 -15.63 -8.85
C PRO A 216 -0.07 -16.95 -9.38
N ALA A 217 -0.86 -18.01 -9.27
CA ALA A 217 -0.60 -19.30 -9.87
C ALA A 217 -1.76 -19.71 -10.79
N GLU A 218 -1.46 -19.82 -12.09
CA GLU A 218 -2.44 -20.14 -13.11
C GLU A 218 -2.17 -21.50 -13.75
N PHE A 219 -3.21 -22.32 -13.92
CA PHE A 219 -3.15 -23.66 -14.52
C PHE A 219 -4.22 -23.83 -15.58
N GLU A 220 -3.87 -24.37 -16.76
CA GLU A 220 -4.88 -24.74 -17.76
C GLU A 220 -5.60 -26.03 -17.34
N ILE A 221 -6.92 -25.96 -17.15
CA ILE A 221 -7.75 -27.05 -16.65
C ILE A 221 -8.75 -27.61 -17.67
N THR A 222 -8.71 -27.14 -18.93
CA THR A 222 -9.64 -27.50 -20.00
C THR A 222 -9.86 -29.02 -20.11
N ASP A 223 -8.77 -29.78 -20.18
CA ASP A 223 -8.80 -31.23 -20.43
C ASP A 223 -9.16 -32.06 -19.17
N TYR A 224 -9.30 -31.41 -18.01
CA TYR A 224 -9.62 -32.03 -16.72
C TYR A 224 -11.08 -31.80 -16.30
N CYS A 225 -11.76 -30.87 -16.97
CA CYS A 225 -13.15 -30.51 -16.67
C CYS A 225 -14.15 -31.39 -17.45
N HIS A 226 -15.32 -31.62 -16.85
CA HIS A 226 -16.52 -31.97 -17.60
C HIS A 226 -16.89 -30.82 -18.55
N ALA A 227 -17.43 -31.18 -19.73
CA ALA A 227 -17.85 -30.21 -20.73
C ALA A 227 -18.89 -29.20 -20.17
N CYS A 228 -18.93 -27.99 -20.73
CA CYS A 228 -19.82 -26.92 -20.27
C CYS A 228 -21.32 -27.24 -20.42
N ASP A 229 -21.68 -28.19 -21.28
CA ASP A 229 -23.04 -28.71 -21.47
C ASP A 229 -23.32 -30.00 -20.67
N SER A 230 -22.39 -30.41 -19.81
CA SER A 230 -22.56 -31.52 -18.88
C SER A 230 -23.44 -31.12 -17.69
N GLU A 231 -24.35 -32.01 -17.28
CA GLU A 231 -25.11 -31.91 -16.03
C GLU A 231 -24.26 -32.24 -14.79
N LYS A 232 -23.04 -32.77 -14.98
CA LYS A 232 -22.09 -33.05 -13.89
C LYS A 232 -21.35 -31.79 -13.47
N ARG A 233 -21.26 -31.56 -12.16
CA ARG A 233 -20.42 -30.51 -11.56
C ARG A 233 -18.96 -30.94 -11.54
N ASN A 234 -18.05 -29.99 -11.71
CA ASN A 234 -16.63 -30.21 -11.50
C ASN A 234 -16.29 -30.07 -10.01
N ILE A 235 -15.30 -30.82 -9.55
CA ILE A 235 -14.77 -30.75 -8.19
C ILE A 235 -13.37 -30.17 -8.27
N LEU A 236 -13.13 -29.13 -7.47
CA LEU A 236 -11.81 -28.58 -7.22
C LEU A 236 -11.37 -29.01 -5.82
N ALA A 237 -10.20 -29.63 -5.71
CA ALA A 237 -9.57 -29.96 -4.44
C ALA A 237 -8.18 -29.33 -4.36
N VAL A 238 -7.83 -28.76 -3.21
CA VAL A 238 -6.56 -28.06 -3.00
C VAL A 238 -5.95 -28.52 -1.66
N GLN A 239 -4.67 -28.88 -1.67
CA GLN A 239 -3.90 -29.20 -0.47
C GLN A 239 -2.89 -28.08 -0.24
N VAL A 240 -3.07 -27.29 0.82
CA VAL A 240 -2.22 -26.15 1.16
C VAL A 240 -1.34 -26.49 2.36
N TYR A 241 -0.04 -26.25 2.24
CA TYR A 241 0.94 -26.46 3.30
C TYR A 241 1.20 -25.14 4.03
N ARG A 242 1.21 -25.17 5.37
CA ARG A 242 1.63 -24.00 6.17
C ARG A 242 3.10 -23.68 5.92
N TRP A 243 3.96 -24.69 5.95
CA TRP A 243 5.40 -24.56 5.72
C TRP A 243 5.84 -25.23 4.42
N SER A 244 6.72 -24.58 3.68
CA SER A 244 7.47 -25.13 2.55
C SER A 244 8.89 -24.57 2.55
N ASP A 245 9.79 -25.08 1.70
CA ASP A 245 11.09 -24.44 1.49
C ASP A 245 10.95 -22.97 1.08
N GLY A 246 9.89 -22.63 0.34
CA GLY A 246 9.53 -21.24 0.04
C GLY A 246 9.30 -20.36 1.26
N SER A 247 8.91 -20.92 2.42
CA SER A 247 8.77 -20.16 3.67
C SER A 247 10.09 -19.59 4.18
N TYR A 248 11.24 -20.17 3.80
CA TYR A 248 12.55 -19.58 4.09
C TYR A 248 12.84 -18.28 3.32
N LEU A 249 12.05 -17.95 2.30
CA LEU A 249 12.14 -16.70 1.53
C LEU A 249 11.03 -15.71 1.91
N GLU A 250 10.24 -15.99 2.94
CA GLU A 250 9.03 -15.23 3.33
C GLU A 250 9.04 -14.86 4.82
N ASP A 251 10.22 -14.50 5.33
CA ASP A 251 10.50 -14.20 6.74
C ASP A 251 10.32 -12.71 7.06
N GLN A 252 9.21 -12.14 6.60
CA GLN A 252 8.89 -10.75 6.87
C GLN A 252 8.45 -10.52 8.31
N ASP A 253 8.74 -9.33 8.86
CA ASP A 253 8.23 -8.85 10.15
C ASP A 253 6.70 -8.59 10.12
N HIS A 254 5.92 -9.69 10.10
CA HIS A 254 4.47 -9.69 10.12
C HIS A 254 3.89 -11.00 10.69
N TRP A 255 2.55 -11.12 10.66
CA TRP A 255 1.87 -12.35 11.06
C TRP A 255 2.09 -13.53 10.09
N TRP A 256 2.58 -14.64 10.62
CA TRP A 256 2.65 -15.93 9.97
C TRP A 256 1.29 -16.63 9.96
N LEU A 257 0.56 -16.38 8.87
CA LEU A 257 -0.73 -16.97 8.54
C LEU A 257 -0.60 -17.97 7.39
N SER A 258 -1.70 -18.61 6.99
CA SER A 258 -1.70 -19.56 5.86
C SER A 258 -3.08 -19.70 5.23
N GLY A 259 -3.16 -20.29 4.04
CA GLY A 259 -4.41 -20.55 3.33
C GLY A 259 -4.55 -19.80 2.01
N ILE A 260 -5.71 -19.95 1.39
CA ILE A 260 -6.05 -19.27 0.14
C ILE A 260 -6.52 -17.85 0.49
N HIS A 261 -5.58 -16.91 0.61
CA HIS A 261 -5.84 -15.59 1.23
C HIS A 261 -6.16 -14.47 0.23
N ARG A 262 -6.02 -14.72 -1.07
CA ARG A 262 -6.61 -13.91 -2.15
C ARG A 262 -7.49 -14.78 -3.05
N ASP A 263 -8.29 -14.14 -3.90
CA ASP A 263 -9.37 -14.79 -4.64
C ASP A 263 -8.93 -15.92 -5.58
N VAL A 264 -9.89 -16.80 -5.90
CA VAL A 264 -9.73 -17.86 -6.91
C VAL A 264 -10.68 -17.57 -8.06
N LEU A 265 -10.16 -17.51 -9.28
CA LEU A 265 -10.91 -17.19 -10.49
C LEU A 265 -10.81 -18.34 -11.51
N LEU A 266 -11.82 -18.43 -12.36
CA LEU A 266 -11.78 -19.13 -13.63
C LEU A 266 -11.69 -18.12 -14.76
N LEU A 267 -10.79 -18.36 -15.71
CA LEU A 267 -10.63 -17.56 -16.93
C LEU A 267 -10.93 -18.44 -18.15
N ALA A 268 -11.57 -17.87 -19.17
CA ALA A 268 -11.82 -18.56 -20.44
C ALA A 268 -11.22 -17.84 -21.64
N LYS A 269 -10.20 -18.44 -22.24
CA LYS A 269 -9.53 -17.90 -23.44
C LYS A 269 -9.94 -18.66 -24.70
N PRO A 270 -9.95 -18.04 -25.88
CA PRO A 270 -10.08 -18.77 -27.13
C PRO A 270 -8.91 -19.74 -27.35
N GLN A 271 -9.00 -20.59 -28.37
CA GLN A 271 -7.94 -21.58 -28.67
C GLN A 271 -6.58 -20.93 -28.99
N VAL A 272 -6.63 -19.76 -29.63
CA VAL A 272 -5.49 -18.87 -29.89
C VAL A 272 -5.77 -17.54 -29.21
N PHE A 273 -4.88 -17.06 -28.35
CA PHE A 273 -5.18 -15.92 -27.48
C PHE A 273 -3.94 -15.08 -27.13
N ILE A 274 -4.17 -13.85 -26.67
CA ILE A 274 -3.13 -12.93 -26.17
C ILE A 274 -2.67 -13.43 -24.79
N ALA A 275 -1.44 -13.94 -24.72
CA ALA A 275 -0.89 -14.56 -23.53
C ALA A 275 -0.22 -13.57 -22.57
N ASP A 276 0.37 -12.50 -23.11
CA ASP A 276 1.04 -11.45 -22.35
C ASP A 276 1.23 -10.20 -23.22
N TYR A 277 1.40 -9.04 -22.59
CA TYR A 277 1.74 -7.80 -23.28
C TYR A 277 2.50 -6.80 -22.41
N PHE A 278 3.40 -6.02 -23.03
CA PHE A 278 4.22 -5.02 -22.35
C PHE A 278 4.13 -3.67 -23.06
N PHE A 279 3.53 -2.69 -22.38
CA PHE A 279 3.45 -1.30 -22.79
C PHE A 279 4.74 -0.54 -22.43
N LYS A 280 5.30 0.16 -23.41
CA LYS A 280 6.48 1.02 -23.24
C LYS A 280 6.21 2.37 -23.87
N SER A 281 6.59 3.44 -23.16
CA SER A 281 6.55 4.81 -23.67
C SER A 281 7.90 5.48 -23.48
N ASN A 282 8.46 6.03 -24.56
CA ASN A 282 9.65 6.87 -24.51
C ASN A 282 9.29 8.31 -24.88
N LEU A 283 9.60 9.25 -24.00
CA LEU A 283 9.27 10.66 -24.22
C LEU A 283 10.34 11.35 -25.05
N ALA A 284 9.90 12.14 -26.03
CA ALA A 284 10.78 13.01 -26.80
C ALA A 284 11.25 14.21 -25.97
N GLU A 285 12.27 14.92 -26.47
CA GLU A 285 12.69 16.19 -25.88
C GLU A 285 11.50 17.15 -25.74
N LYS A 286 11.47 17.85 -24.60
CA LYS A 286 10.40 18.79 -24.23
C LYS A 286 8.99 18.18 -24.19
N PHE A 287 8.88 16.85 -24.18
CA PHE A 287 7.61 16.11 -24.08
C PHE A 287 6.62 16.44 -25.21
N SER A 288 7.13 16.83 -26.38
CA SER A 288 6.30 17.15 -27.56
C SER A 288 5.54 15.94 -28.11
N TYR A 289 6.11 14.74 -27.95
CA TYR A 289 5.47 13.47 -28.28
C TYR A 289 6.01 12.33 -27.42
N ALA A 290 5.31 11.19 -27.43
CA ALA A 290 5.79 9.91 -26.91
C ALA A 290 5.85 8.86 -28.03
N ASP A 291 7.00 8.20 -28.16
CA ASP A 291 7.11 6.96 -28.94
C ASP A 291 6.53 5.83 -28.08
N ILE A 292 5.48 5.19 -28.58
CA ILE A 292 4.83 4.08 -27.93
C ILE A 292 5.24 2.77 -28.60
N GLN A 293 5.53 1.77 -27.78
CA GLN A 293 5.74 0.39 -28.21
C GLN A 293 4.90 -0.55 -27.34
N VAL A 294 4.24 -1.51 -27.97
CA VAL A 294 3.54 -2.61 -27.28
C VAL A 294 4.10 -3.94 -27.79
N GLU A 295 4.72 -4.68 -26.90
CA GLU A 295 5.12 -6.07 -27.14
C GLU A 295 3.94 -6.99 -26.80
N VAL A 296 3.60 -7.93 -27.69
CA VAL A 296 2.45 -8.83 -27.52
C VAL A 296 2.89 -10.28 -27.77
N ILE A 297 2.60 -11.16 -26.83
CA ILE A 297 2.81 -12.61 -26.98
C ILE A 297 1.45 -13.26 -27.22
N VAL A 298 1.38 -14.13 -28.22
CA VAL A 298 0.19 -14.89 -28.57
C VAL A 298 0.47 -16.38 -28.33
N ASP A 299 -0.41 -17.06 -27.61
CA ASP A 299 -0.38 -18.51 -27.47
C ASP A 299 -1.17 -19.15 -28.61
N GLU A 300 -0.46 -19.84 -29.51
CA GLU A 300 -1.00 -20.60 -30.64
C GLU A 300 -0.89 -22.13 -30.46
N SER A 301 -0.52 -22.60 -29.26
CA SER A 301 -0.15 -24.01 -29.01
C SER A 301 -1.26 -25.03 -29.31
N LYS A 302 -2.54 -24.62 -29.22
CA LYS A 302 -3.72 -25.44 -29.51
C LYS A 302 -4.39 -25.04 -30.85
N ALA A 303 -3.71 -24.26 -31.70
CA ALA A 303 -4.23 -23.91 -33.02
C ALA A 303 -4.33 -25.15 -33.94
N SER A 304 -5.53 -25.47 -34.41
CA SER A 304 -5.77 -26.61 -35.31
C SER A 304 -5.30 -26.35 -36.75
N ILE A 305 -5.26 -25.08 -37.17
CA ILE A 305 -4.76 -24.60 -38.47
C ILE A 305 -4.05 -23.27 -38.20
N ARG A 306 -2.82 -23.10 -38.70
CA ARG A 306 -2.11 -21.81 -38.64
C ARG A 306 -2.82 -20.82 -39.58
N LYS A 307 -3.76 -20.06 -39.02
CA LYS A 307 -4.42 -18.96 -39.72
C LYS A 307 -3.56 -17.70 -39.63
N ASP A 308 -3.66 -16.82 -40.61
CA ASP A 308 -3.11 -15.48 -40.51
C ASP A 308 -3.96 -14.69 -39.50
N PHE A 309 -3.40 -14.41 -38.33
CA PHE A 309 -4.00 -13.55 -37.32
C PHE A 309 -3.45 -12.12 -37.47
N THR A 310 -4.30 -11.13 -37.20
CA THR A 310 -3.89 -9.72 -37.13
C THR A 310 -3.99 -9.23 -35.70
N ILE A 311 -3.00 -8.45 -35.26
CA ILE A 311 -2.99 -7.83 -33.94
C ILE A 311 -3.14 -6.32 -34.13
N GLU A 312 -4.06 -5.73 -33.39
CA GLU A 312 -4.27 -4.29 -33.32
C GLU A 312 -4.10 -3.85 -31.87
N ALA A 313 -3.44 -2.71 -31.66
CA ALA A 313 -3.32 -2.10 -30.34
C ALA A 313 -3.69 -0.61 -30.47
N THR A 314 -4.57 -0.16 -29.59
CA THR A 314 -5.12 1.20 -29.60
C THR A 314 -5.07 1.80 -28.22
N ILE A 315 -4.65 3.05 -28.12
CA ILE A 315 -4.70 3.84 -26.88
C ILE A 315 -5.88 4.80 -26.97
N TYR A 316 -6.76 4.74 -25.99
CA TYR A 316 -7.92 5.63 -25.88
C TYR A 316 -7.67 6.70 -24.83
N ASP A 317 -7.90 7.96 -25.19
CA ASP A 317 -7.95 9.07 -24.25
C ASP A 317 -9.28 9.03 -23.46
N THR A 318 -9.34 8.14 -22.47
CA THR A 318 -10.49 7.99 -21.59
C THR A 318 -10.57 9.04 -20.49
N GLY A 319 -9.54 9.87 -20.30
CA GLY A 319 -9.52 10.90 -19.28
C GLY A 319 -10.65 11.94 -19.45
N LYS A 320 -11.06 12.21 -20.69
CA LYS A 320 -12.18 13.11 -21.00
C LYS A 320 -13.54 12.60 -20.53
N HIS A 321 -13.71 11.29 -20.34
CA HIS A 321 -15.00 10.72 -19.91
C HIS A 321 -15.37 11.13 -18.48
N PHE A 322 -14.39 11.51 -17.66
CA PHE A 322 -14.62 11.95 -16.28
C PHE A 322 -15.07 13.41 -16.19
N GLU A 323 -14.94 14.19 -17.27
CA GLU A 323 -15.42 15.58 -17.34
C GLU A 323 -16.91 15.65 -17.74
N ASN A 324 -17.45 14.63 -18.43
CA ASN A 324 -18.79 14.65 -19.04
C ASN A 324 -19.90 13.93 -18.23
N GLY A 325 -19.62 13.42 -17.03
CA GLY A 325 -20.62 12.75 -16.19
C GLY A 325 -21.07 11.37 -16.71
N ASP A 326 -22.34 11.00 -16.51
CA ASP A 326 -22.87 9.66 -16.80
C ASP A 326 -23.30 9.43 -18.28
N ASN A 327 -23.26 10.45 -19.14
CA ASN A 327 -23.66 10.34 -20.54
C ASN A 327 -22.41 10.25 -21.44
N VAL A 328 -21.74 9.09 -21.39
CA VAL A 328 -20.46 8.86 -22.08
C VAL A 328 -20.68 8.12 -23.40
N ASP A 329 -20.25 8.73 -24.50
CA ASP A 329 -20.08 8.05 -25.79
C ASP A 329 -18.66 7.45 -25.86
N PHE A 330 -18.57 6.12 -25.73
CA PHE A 330 -17.29 5.40 -25.80
C PHE A 330 -16.69 5.37 -27.22
N HIS A 331 -17.46 5.72 -28.25
CA HIS A 331 -16.98 5.81 -29.63
C HIS A 331 -16.40 7.20 -29.95
N SER A 332 -16.65 8.21 -29.12
CA SER A 332 -16.16 9.57 -29.34
C SER A 332 -14.80 9.86 -28.69
N SER A 333 -14.17 8.87 -28.04
CA SER A 333 -12.85 9.05 -27.42
C SER A 333 -11.80 9.28 -28.49
N ASP A 334 -10.88 10.22 -28.26
CA ASP A 334 -9.70 10.34 -29.11
C ASP A 334 -8.90 9.02 -28.99
N ALA A 335 -8.74 8.32 -30.12
CA ALA A 335 -8.09 7.03 -30.19
C ALA A 335 -6.84 7.12 -31.07
N PHE A 336 -5.76 6.50 -30.59
CA PHE A 336 -4.49 6.43 -31.30
C PHE A 336 -4.17 4.97 -31.62
N ASN A 337 -4.17 4.62 -32.91
CA ASN A 337 -3.87 3.28 -33.40
C ASN A 337 -2.38 3.09 -33.62
N MET A 338 -1.85 1.92 -33.24
CA MET A 338 -0.47 1.53 -33.49
C MET A 338 -0.35 0.61 -34.69
N GLU A 339 0.80 0.67 -35.36
CA GLU A 339 1.11 -0.16 -36.52
C GLU A 339 1.97 -1.36 -36.11
N LEU A 340 1.65 -2.54 -36.66
CA LEU A 340 2.45 -3.75 -36.47
C LEU A 340 3.81 -3.58 -37.16
N CYS A 341 4.89 -3.87 -36.44
CA CYS A 341 6.24 -3.85 -36.99
C CYS A 341 6.50 -5.15 -37.78
N PRO A 342 6.69 -5.10 -39.12
CA PRO A 342 6.81 -6.30 -39.96
C PRO A 342 8.14 -7.06 -39.76
N SER A 343 9.16 -6.40 -39.21
CA SER A 343 10.45 -6.98 -38.90
C SER A 343 11.01 -6.33 -37.63
N PRO A 344 10.54 -6.74 -36.44
CA PRO A 344 11.05 -6.18 -35.20
C PRO A 344 12.56 -6.41 -35.13
N VAL A 345 13.31 -5.44 -34.61
CA VAL A 345 14.74 -5.63 -34.32
C VAL A 345 14.86 -6.89 -33.46
N PRO A 346 15.69 -7.89 -33.84
CA PRO A 346 15.78 -9.13 -33.09
C PRO A 346 16.19 -8.83 -31.65
N SER A 347 15.25 -8.97 -30.71
CA SER A 347 15.57 -9.03 -29.29
C SER A 347 15.87 -10.50 -28.98
N TYR A 348 17.08 -10.78 -28.49
CA TYR A 348 17.48 -12.15 -28.16
C TYR A 348 16.52 -12.73 -27.12
N GLY A 349 15.77 -13.77 -27.50
CA GLY A 349 14.86 -14.49 -26.61
C GLY A 349 13.40 -14.05 -26.65
N PHE A 350 13.06 -12.87 -27.18
CA PHE A 350 11.66 -12.48 -27.36
C PHE A 350 11.10 -13.04 -28.67
N ARG A 351 10.03 -13.84 -28.57
CA ARG A 351 9.29 -14.41 -29.70
C ARG A 351 7.84 -13.94 -29.68
N GLY A 352 7.64 -12.65 -29.90
CA GLY A 352 6.31 -12.04 -29.96
C GLY A 352 6.21 -10.96 -31.05
N ASN A 353 5.08 -10.28 -31.07
CA ASN A 353 4.76 -9.21 -32.00
C ASN A 353 5.06 -7.86 -31.36
N VAL A 354 5.41 -6.86 -32.16
CA VAL A 354 5.71 -5.51 -31.69
C VAL A 354 4.87 -4.52 -32.48
N LEU A 355 4.04 -3.74 -31.79
CA LEU A 355 3.31 -2.63 -32.37
C LEU A 355 3.95 -1.31 -31.94
N ARG A 356 3.98 -0.32 -32.83
CA ARG A 356 4.57 1.00 -32.58
C ARG A 356 3.68 2.12 -33.04
N GLY A 357 3.81 3.26 -32.39
CA GLY A 357 3.15 4.48 -32.82
C GLY A 357 3.69 5.71 -32.09
N LYS A 358 3.27 6.89 -32.53
CA LYS A 358 3.68 8.18 -31.99
C LYS A 358 2.48 8.96 -31.48
N LEU A 359 2.43 9.19 -30.17
CA LEU A 359 1.39 10.00 -29.52
C LEU A 359 1.88 11.45 -29.39
N GLU A 360 1.28 12.37 -30.14
CA GLU A 360 1.60 13.80 -30.07
C GLU A 360 1.00 14.44 -28.81
N ASN A 361 1.74 15.35 -28.18
CA ASN A 361 1.35 16.11 -26.98
C ASN A 361 0.72 15.23 -25.88
N PRO A 362 1.43 14.19 -25.39
CA PRO A 362 0.88 13.28 -24.40
C PRO A 362 0.58 14.00 -23.10
N LYS A 363 -0.56 13.67 -22.47
CA LYS A 363 -0.84 14.09 -21.09
C LYS A 363 -0.07 13.16 -20.16
N LEU A 364 0.84 13.75 -19.39
CA LEU A 364 1.78 12.99 -18.57
C LEU A 364 1.15 12.54 -17.26
N TRP A 365 1.56 11.36 -16.81
CA TRP A 365 1.24 10.82 -15.49
C TRP A 365 2.30 11.26 -14.47
N SER A 366 1.85 11.67 -13.28
CA SER A 366 2.66 11.83 -12.06
C SER A 366 1.78 11.60 -10.83
N ALA A 367 2.38 11.54 -9.63
CA ALA A 367 1.61 11.43 -8.38
C ALA A 367 0.71 12.66 -8.12
N GLU A 368 1.04 13.81 -8.71
CA GLU A 368 0.23 15.04 -8.63
C GLU A 368 -0.85 15.02 -9.72
N LYS A 369 -0.49 14.67 -10.97
CA LYS A 369 -1.40 14.61 -12.11
C LYS A 369 -1.49 13.17 -12.65
N PRO A 370 -2.34 12.29 -12.05
CA PRO A 370 -2.40 10.87 -12.41
C PRO A 370 -3.19 10.62 -13.70
N TYR A 371 -2.72 11.15 -14.82
CA TYR A 371 -3.38 10.99 -16.11
C TYR A 371 -3.22 9.57 -16.67
N LEU A 372 -4.33 8.91 -16.99
CA LEU A 372 -4.33 7.56 -17.52
C LEU A 372 -5.08 7.49 -18.85
N TYR A 373 -4.52 6.70 -19.76
CA TYR A 373 -5.16 6.23 -20.97
C TYR A 373 -5.57 4.76 -20.79
N THR A 374 -6.43 4.24 -21.66
CA THR A 374 -6.72 2.80 -21.74
C THR A 374 -6.08 2.21 -22.99
N LEU A 375 -5.20 1.24 -22.81
CA LEU A 375 -4.65 0.42 -23.90
C LEU A 375 -5.58 -0.77 -24.14
N VAL A 376 -6.04 -0.94 -25.37
CA VAL A 376 -6.81 -2.11 -25.81
C VAL A 376 -6.05 -2.83 -26.90
N ILE A 377 -5.88 -4.15 -26.74
CA ILE A 377 -5.20 -5.04 -27.67
C ILE A 377 -6.21 -6.07 -28.17
N VAL A 378 -6.32 -6.18 -29.48
CA VAL A 378 -7.28 -7.02 -30.17
C VAL A 378 -6.56 -7.99 -31.09
N LEU A 379 -6.89 -9.26 -30.97
CA LEU A 379 -6.50 -10.31 -31.90
C LEU A 379 -7.68 -10.60 -32.83
N LYS A 380 -7.46 -10.54 -34.15
CA LYS A 380 -8.46 -10.85 -35.18
C LYS A 380 -8.03 -12.03 -36.04
N ASP A 381 -8.99 -12.78 -36.53
CA ASP A 381 -8.74 -13.83 -37.52
C ASP A 381 -8.63 -13.24 -38.94
N SER A 382 -8.35 -14.10 -39.92
CA SER A 382 -8.19 -13.73 -41.33
C SER A 382 -9.45 -13.13 -41.98
N SER A 383 -10.63 -13.26 -41.35
CA SER A 383 -11.87 -12.61 -41.80
C SER A 383 -12.08 -11.22 -41.19
N GLY A 384 -11.18 -10.79 -40.30
CA GLY A 384 -11.29 -9.55 -39.53
C GLY A 384 -12.19 -9.68 -38.30
N GLN A 385 -12.62 -10.89 -37.94
CA GLN A 385 -13.44 -11.12 -36.75
C GLN A 385 -12.59 -11.14 -35.48
N LEU A 386 -13.09 -10.51 -34.41
CA LEU A 386 -12.46 -10.52 -33.09
C LEU A 386 -12.36 -11.96 -32.54
N VAL A 387 -11.14 -12.34 -32.15
CA VAL A 387 -10.82 -13.61 -31.49
C VAL A 387 -10.64 -13.40 -29.99
N ASP A 388 -9.82 -12.42 -29.61
CA ASP A 388 -9.46 -12.15 -28.23
C ASP A 388 -9.24 -10.64 -28.00
N CYS A 389 -9.57 -10.16 -26.81
CA CYS A 389 -9.46 -8.75 -26.44
C CYS A 389 -8.93 -8.61 -25.02
N GLU A 390 -7.81 -7.90 -24.88
CA GLU A 390 -7.17 -7.59 -23.59
C GLU A 390 -6.97 -6.10 -23.43
N SER A 391 -6.90 -5.63 -22.18
CA SER A 391 -6.66 -4.21 -21.93
C SER A 391 -6.12 -3.91 -20.53
N CYS A 392 -5.45 -2.77 -20.40
CA CYS A 392 -5.03 -2.18 -19.13
C CYS A 392 -5.09 -0.65 -19.18
N GLN A 393 -5.05 -0.01 -18.01
CA GLN A 393 -4.74 1.42 -17.93
C GLN A 393 -3.22 1.63 -18.04
N VAL A 394 -2.82 2.71 -18.69
CA VAL A 394 -1.42 3.08 -18.88
C VAL A 394 -1.22 4.58 -18.65
N GLY A 395 -0.13 4.95 -17.99
CA GLY A 395 0.27 6.34 -17.77
C GLY A 395 1.52 6.67 -18.58
N ILE A 396 1.49 7.79 -19.31
CA ILE A 396 2.66 8.25 -20.06
C ILE A 396 3.58 9.02 -19.11
N ARG A 397 4.74 8.44 -18.79
CA ARG A 397 5.75 9.08 -17.95
C ARG A 397 7.13 8.55 -18.25
N GLN A 398 8.15 9.30 -17.84
CA GLN A 398 9.54 8.89 -17.89
C GLN A 398 10.15 8.90 -16.49
N ILE A 399 10.71 7.77 -16.10
CA ILE A 399 11.58 7.66 -14.93
C ILE A 399 13.02 7.65 -15.43
N SER A 400 13.88 8.47 -14.83
CA SER A 400 15.28 8.57 -15.21
C SER A 400 16.14 8.95 -14.03
N GLN A 401 17.45 8.84 -14.20
CA GLN A 401 18.43 9.19 -13.18
C GLN A 401 19.35 10.30 -13.69
N ALA A 402 19.66 11.24 -12.81
CA ALA A 402 20.77 12.17 -12.93
C ALA A 402 21.68 12.05 -11.70
N THR A 403 22.81 12.75 -11.70
CA THR A 403 23.74 12.76 -10.55
C THR A 403 23.00 13.14 -9.28
N LYS A 404 22.96 12.19 -8.33
CA LYS A 404 22.27 12.25 -7.04
C LYS A 404 20.75 12.49 -7.14
N GLN A 405 20.11 12.24 -8.29
CA GLN A 405 18.69 12.53 -8.46
C GLN A 405 17.93 11.44 -9.22
N LEU A 406 16.85 10.94 -8.62
CA LEU A 406 15.76 10.28 -9.31
C LEU A 406 14.86 11.36 -9.92
N LEU A 407 14.56 11.23 -11.21
CA LEU A 407 13.73 12.18 -11.95
C LEU A 407 12.44 11.51 -12.45
N VAL A 408 11.32 12.19 -12.25
CA VAL A 408 10.04 11.87 -12.88
C VAL A 408 9.72 12.97 -13.88
N ASN A 409 9.54 12.62 -15.16
CA ASN A 409 9.31 13.58 -16.24
C ASN A 409 10.34 14.73 -16.23
N GLY A 410 11.61 14.38 -15.99
CA GLY A 410 12.73 15.32 -15.93
C GLY A 410 12.87 16.15 -14.64
N LEU A 411 11.99 15.97 -13.65
CA LEU A 411 12.01 16.73 -12.39
C LEU A 411 12.40 15.88 -11.17
N PRO A 412 13.22 16.40 -10.24
CA PRO A 412 13.72 15.67 -9.08
C PRO A 412 12.70 15.64 -7.94
N VAL A 413 11.67 14.82 -8.09
CA VAL A 413 10.59 14.72 -7.09
C VAL A 413 11.11 14.27 -5.73
N VAL A 414 10.46 14.74 -4.65
CA VAL A 414 10.76 14.31 -3.28
C VAL A 414 9.75 13.25 -2.84
N ILE A 415 10.26 12.12 -2.37
CA ILE A 415 9.49 10.98 -1.88
C ILE A 415 9.00 11.26 -0.46
N ARG A 416 7.69 11.43 -0.34
CA ARG A 416 6.92 11.56 0.90
C ARG A 416 6.22 10.25 1.13
N GLY A 417 6.99 9.23 1.50
CA GLY A 417 6.56 7.84 1.46
C GLY A 417 6.18 7.24 2.81
N VAL A 418 5.50 6.10 2.75
CA VAL A 418 5.27 5.16 3.86
C VAL A 418 5.43 3.72 3.36
N ASN A 419 5.92 2.82 4.22
CA ASN A 419 5.84 1.37 3.99
C ASN A 419 4.42 0.90 4.31
N ARG A 420 3.90 -0.08 3.58
CA ARG A 420 2.56 -0.63 3.82
C ARG A 420 2.54 -2.15 3.65
N HIS A 421 2.23 -2.85 4.73
CA HIS A 421 1.80 -4.25 4.69
C HIS A 421 0.32 -4.40 4.29
N GLU A 422 -0.02 -5.56 3.73
CA GLU A 422 -1.41 -6.01 3.58
C GLU A 422 -1.95 -6.55 4.90
N HIS A 423 -2.54 -5.67 5.71
CA HIS A 423 -3.10 -6.04 7.00
C HIS A 423 -4.54 -5.59 7.20
N HIS A 424 -5.38 -6.54 7.60
CA HIS A 424 -6.73 -6.31 8.07
C HIS A 424 -6.95 -6.95 9.45
N PRO A 425 -7.40 -6.21 10.48
CA PRO A 425 -7.50 -6.73 11.85
C PRO A 425 -8.37 -7.98 11.97
N ARG A 426 -9.45 -8.08 11.18
CA ARG A 426 -10.33 -9.26 11.18
C ARG A 426 -9.96 -10.34 10.15
N LEU A 427 -9.35 -9.98 9.02
CA LEU A 427 -9.21 -10.86 7.86
C LEU A 427 -7.77 -11.37 7.67
N GLY A 428 -6.81 -10.88 8.46
CA GLY A 428 -5.40 -11.20 8.27
C GLY A 428 -4.87 -10.55 6.99
N LYS A 429 -4.45 -11.38 6.03
CA LYS A 429 -3.85 -10.95 4.76
C LYS A 429 -4.88 -10.68 3.64
N THR A 430 -6.16 -11.04 3.83
CA THR A 430 -7.20 -10.79 2.81
C THR A 430 -7.58 -9.31 2.75
N ASN A 431 -7.66 -8.76 1.53
CA ASN A 431 -7.88 -7.33 1.28
C ASN A 431 -9.26 -7.02 0.70
N LEU A 432 -9.81 -5.86 1.07
CA LEU A 432 -11.03 -5.29 0.51
C LEU A 432 -10.70 -4.03 -0.29
N GLU A 433 -11.39 -3.79 -1.41
CA GLU A 433 -11.18 -2.56 -2.19
C GLU A 433 -11.49 -1.31 -1.38
N SER A 434 -12.57 -1.30 -0.60
CA SER A 434 -12.95 -0.16 0.25
C SER A 434 -11.85 0.19 1.27
N CYS A 435 -11.21 -0.83 1.85
CA CYS A 435 -10.09 -0.67 2.79
C CYS A 435 -8.81 -0.18 2.10
N MET A 436 -8.47 -0.69 0.91
CA MET A 436 -7.37 -0.16 0.10
C MET A 436 -7.60 1.32 -0.27
N VAL A 437 -8.83 1.69 -0.64
CA VAL A 437 -9.18 3.08 -0.93
C VAL A 437 -9.10 3.95 0.32
N LYS A 438 -9.50 3.43 1.49
CA LYS A 438 -9.36 4.14 2.76
C LYS A 438 -7.91 4.45 3.10
N ASP A 439 -6.99 3.51 2.87
CA ASP A 439 -5.56 3.74 3.02
C ASP A 439 -5.08 4.87 2.09
N LEU A 440 -5.38 4.81 0.79
CA LEU A 440 -4.95 5.82 -0.18
C LEU A 440 -5.52 7.22 0.07
N VAL A 441 -6.78 7.31 0.51
CA VAL A 441 -7.44 8.56 0.88
C VAL A 441 -6.72 9.19 2.06
N LEU A 442 -6.53 8.43 3.15
CA LEU A 442 -5.84 8.94 4.34
C LEU A 442 -4.40 9.34 4.02
N MET A 443 -3.69 8.58 3.19
CA MET A 443 -2.35 8.94 2.74
C MET A 443 -2.34 10.29 2.02
N LYS A 444 -3.22 10.50 1.03
CA LYS A 444 -3.32 11.78 0.30
C LYS A 444 -3.74 12.93 1.19
N GLU A 445 -4.70 12.72 2.09
CA GLU A 445 -5.18 13.72 3.05
C GLU A 445 -4.07 14.20 4.01
N ASN A 446 -3.03 13.38 4.19
CA ASN A 446 -1.86 13.64 5.00
C ASN A 446 -0.59 13.87 4.17
N ASN A 447 -0.74 14.31 2.92
CA ASN A 447 0.34 14.78 2.04
C ASN A 447 1.38 13.70 1.64
N ILE A 448 1.06 12.41 1.81
CA ILE A 448 1.88 11.28 1.35
C ILE A 448 1.70 11.13 -0.17
N ASN A 449 2.81 10.93 -0.89
CA ASN A 449 2.81 10.79 -2.36
C ASN A 449 3.41 9.46 -2.85
N ALA A 450 3.91 8.62 -1.95
CA ALA A 450 4.56 7.38 -2.31
C ALA A 450 4.26 6.25 -1.32
N VAL A 451 4.34 5.01 -1.81
CA VAL A 451 4.23 3.79 -0.99
C VAL A 451 5.31 2.78 -1.39
N ARG A 452 5.91 2.11 -0.40
CA ARG A 452 6.72 0.91 -0.63
C ARG A 452 5.89 -0.30 -0.24
N ASN A 453 5.82 -1.29 -1.14
CA ASN A 453 5.07 -2.52 -0.92
C ASN A 453 5.87 -3.48 -0.02
N SER A 454 5.91 -3.20 1.28
CA SER A 454 6.63 -4.03 2.25
C SER A 454 5.95 -5.39 2.44
N HIS A 455 6.61 -6.55 2.23
CA HIS A 455 7.85 -6.77 1.47
C HIS A 455 7.60 -7.80 0.38
N TYR A 456 6.61 -7.49 -0.46
CA TYR A 456 6.09 -8.42 -1.45
C TYR A 456 5.13 -7.74 -2.43
N PRO A 457 4.86 -8.37 -3.58
CA PRO A 457 3.86 -7.88 -4.51
C PRO A 457 2.47 -7.91 -3.86
N GLN A 458 1.79 -6.77 -3.92
CA GLN A 458 0.46 -6.55 -3.34
C GLN A 458 -0.64 -7.17 -4.22
N HIS A 459 -1.89 -7.08 -3.75
CA HIS A 459 -3.07 -7.42 -4.52
C HIS A 459 -3.13 -6.60 -5.84
N PRO A 460 -3.43 -7.18 -7.02
CA PRO A 460 -3.38 -6.45 -8.31
C PRO A 460 -4.19 -5.15 -8.34
N ARG A 461 -5.34 -5.13 -7.65
CA ARG A 461 -6.16 -3.91 -7.53
C ARG A 461 -5.45 -2.74 -6.83
N TRP A 462 -4.48 -3.00 -5.95
CA TRP A 462 -3.70 -1.94 -5.28
C TRP A 462 -2.98 -1.04 -6.29
N TYR A 463 -2.33 -1.63 -7.29
CA TYR A 463 -1.59 -0.92 -8.34
C TYR A 463 -2.50 -0.06 -9.21
N GLU A 464 -3.65 -0.60 -9.64
CA GLU A 464 -4.65 0.17 -10.39
C GLU A 464 -5.16 1.37 -9.59
N LEU A 465 -5.36 1.21 -8.27
CA LEU A 465 -5.76 2.30 -7.40
C LEU A 465 -4.64 3.33 -7.22
N CYS A 466 -3.38 2.90 -7.06
CA CYS A 466 -2.23 3.81 -6.99
C CYS A 466 -2.02 4.59 -8.29
N ASP A 467 -2.23 3.97 -9.45
CA ASP A 467 -2.26 4.64 -10.75
C ASP A 467 -3.33 5.73 -10.80
N LEU A 468 -4.54 5.44 -10.31
CA LEU A 468 -5.71 6.33 -10.34
C LEU A 468 -5.63 7.49 -9.31
N PHE A 469 -5.15 7.21 -8.10
CA PHE A 469 -5.01 8.20 -7.04
C PHE A 469 -3.70 9.00 -7.16
N GLY A 470 -2.73 8.49 -7.92
CA GLY A 470 -1.43 9.10 -8.14
C GLY A 470 -0.47 8.88 -6.98
N PHE A 471 0.13 7.70 -6.91
CA PHE A 471 1.20 7.40 -5.96
C PHE A 471 2.45 6.92 -6.69
N TYR A 472 3.62 7.36 -6.26
CA TYR A 472 4.86 6.70 -6.62
C TYR A 472 4.99 5.41 -5.82
N MET A 473 5.51 4.36 -6.44
CA MET A 473 5.59 3.04 -5.83
C MET A 473 6.96 2.42 -6.03
N ILE A 474 7.48 1.84 -4.94
CA ILE A 474 8.49 0.79 -5.00
C ILE A 474 7.75 -0.52 -4.86
N ASP A 475 7.75 -1.30 -5.93
CA ASP A 475 7.21 -2.66 -5.90
C ASP A 475 8.33 -3.64 -5.57
N GLU A 476 8.07 -4.59 -4.67
CA GLU A 476 9.11 -5.38 -4.02
C GLU A 476 8.83 -6.87 -4.13
N ALA A 477 9.84 -7.64 -4.51
CA ALA A 477 9.70 -9.09 -4.62
C ALA A 477 9.54 -9.72 -3.23
N ASN A 478 8.78 -10.81 -3.18
CA ASN A 478 8.51 -11.57 -1.95
C ASN A 478 9.74 -12.40 -1.56
N ILE A 479 10.81 -11.72 -1.13
CA ILE A 479 12.09 -12.31 -0.74
C ILE A 479 12.55 -11.60 0.52
N GLU A 480 12.39 -12.28 1.65
CA GLU A 480 12.97 -11.91 2.93
C GLU A 480 13.45 -13.16 3.66
N THR A 481 14.70 -13.14 4.10
CA THR A 481 15.36 -14.29 4.75
C THR A 481 16.04 -13.84 6.05
N HIS A 482 15.39 -12.95 6.80
CA HIS A 482 15.98 -12.17 7.89
C HIS A 482 16.69 -13.05 8.93
N GLY A 483 16.06 -14.14 9.38
CA GLY A 483 16.59 -15.06 10.38
C GLY A 483 17.87 -15.80 9.99
N PHE A 484 18.30 -15.74 8.71
CA PHE A 484 19.63 -16.19 8.32
C PHE A 484 20.74 -15.23 8.74
N ASN A 485 20.45 -13.95 8.99
CA ASN A 485 21.42 -12.97 9.47
C ASN A 485 21.88 -13.27 10.91
N ASP A 486 21.03 -13.96 11.68
CA ASP A 486 21.27 -14.29 13.09
C ASP A 486 22.01 -15.63 13.28
N THR A 487 22.41 -16.31 12.21
CA THR A 487 23.10 -17.61 12.29
C THR A 487 24.30 -17.73 11.34
N GLU A 488 25.37 -18.37 11.82
CA GLU A 488 26.52 -18.77 11.00
C GLU A 488 26.46 -20.24 10.58
N GLU A 489 25.47 -21.02 11.07
CA GLU A 489 25.37 -22.47 10.82
C GLU A 489 25.00 -22.77 9.36
N PHE A 490 24.17 -21.93 8.76
CA PHE A 490 23.67 -22.09 7.41
C PHE A 490 24.12 -20.92 6.55
N LYS A 491 24.46 -21.20 5.29
CA LYS A 491 24.71 -20.12 4.34
C LYS A 491 23.38 -19.49 3.96
N HIS A 492 23.45 -18.17 3.85
CA HIS A 492 22.34 -17.34 3.42
C HIS A 492 21.80 -17.78 2.03
N PRO A 493 20.47 -17.88 1.79
CA PRO A 493 19.90 -18.32 0.51
C PRO A 493 20.43 -17.54 -0.69
N THR A 494 20.82 -16.29 -0.46
CA THR A 494 21.31 -15.36 -1.49
C THR A 494 22.74 -15.68 -1.95
N LEU A 495 23.47 -16.51 -1.19
CA LEU A 495 24.80 -17.04 -1.49
C LEU A 495 24.78 -18.47 -2.05
N GLU A 496 23.65 -19.17 -1.95
CA GLU A 496 23.54 -20.59 -2.29
C GLU A 496 22.84 -20.82 -3.64
N PRO A 497 23.47 -21.51 -4.62
CA PRO A 497 22.90 -21.70 -5.95
C PRO A 497 21.58 -22.46 -6.01
N ILE A 498 21.29 -23.32 -5.02
CA ILE A 498 20.05 -24.11 -4.98
C ILE A 498 18.81 -23.22 -4.88
N TRP A 499 18.92 -22.02 -4.30
CA TRP A 499 17.85 -21.04 -4.15
C TRP A 499 17.71 -20.09 -5.35
N ALA A 500 18.68 -20.08 -6.26
CA ALA A 500 18.76 -19.08 -7.33
C ALA A 500 17.50 -19.05 -8.22
N SER A 501 16.92 -20.22 -8.51
CA SER A 501 15.73 -20.31 -9.37
C SER A 501 14.46 -19.87 -8.65
N ALA A 502 14.29 -20.23 -7.37
CA ALA A 502 13.14 -19.80 -6.58
C ALA A 502 13.14 -18.29 -6.33
N MET A 503 14.31 -17.71 -6.00
CA MET A 503 14.46 -16.26 -5.88
C MET A 503 14.19 -15.55 -7.21
N LEU A 504 14.73 -16.04 -8.31
CA LEU A 504 14.52 -15.43 -9.62
C LEU A 504 13.05 -15.54 -10.07
N ASP A 505 12.34 -16.64 -9.78
CA ASP A 505 10.92 -16.79 -10.12
C ASP A 505 10.05 -15.73 -9.43
N ARG A 506 10.31 -15.41 -8.16
CA ARG A 506 9.63 -14.35 -7.40
C ARG A 506 9.86 -12.95 -8.03
N ILE A 507 11.08 -12.69 -8.50
CA ILE A 507 11.44 -11.44 -9.20
C ILE A 507 10.75 -11.36 -10.57
N ILE A 508 10.81 -12.45 -11.35
CA ILE A 508 10.17 -12.53 -12.66
C ILE A 508 8.66 -12.35 -12.51
N GLY A 509 8.05 -13.04 -11.54
CA GLY A 509 6.63 -12.98 -11.27
C GLY A 509 6.13 -11.57 -10.99
N MET A 510 6.86 -10.80 -10.15
CA MET A 510 6.56 -9.41 -9.85
C MET A 510 6.63 -8.54 -11.12
N VAL A 511 7.79 -8.55 -11.79
CA VAL A 511 8.01 -7.68 -12.95
C VAL A 511 7.05 -8.01 -14.09
N GLU A 512 6.86 -9.29 -14.43
CA GLU A 512 6.00 -9.68 -15.54
C GLU A 512 4.52 -9.36 -15.29
N ARG A 513 4.05 -9.50 -14.05
CA ARG A 513 2.67 -9.15 -13.67
C ARG A 513 2.44 -7.63 -13.74
N ASP A 514 3.40 -6.84 -13.23
CA ASP A 514 3.15 -5.44 -12.87
C ASP A 514 3.81 -4.40 -13.79
N LYS A 515 4.61 -4.82 -14.78
CA LYS A 515 5.38 -3.95 -15.71
C LYS A 515 4.60 -2.82 -16.41
N ASN A 516 3.28 -2.92 -16.51
CA ASN A 516 2.43 -1.93 -17.18
C ASN A 516 1.90 -0.82 -16.24
N HIS A 517 2.09 -0.93 -14.92
CA HIS A 517 1.61 0.08 -13.97
C HIS A 517 2.47 1.34 -13.96
N ALA A 518 1.83 2.50 -14.06
CA ALA A 518 2.51 3.78 -14.15
C ALA A 518 3.15 4.20 -12.82
N CYS A 519 2.50 3.84 -11.72
CA CYS A 519 2.87 4.14 -10.34
C CYS A 519 4.24 3.59 -9.94
N ILE A 520 4.66 2.47 -10.52
CA ILE A 520 5.92 1.82 -10.20
C ILE A 520 7.07 2.65 -10.81
N ILE A 521 7.89 3.24 -9.94
CA ILE A 521 9.08 4.01 -10.31
C ILE A 521 10.38 3.23 -10.08
N SER A 522 10.34 2.19 -9.25
CA SER A 522 11.48 1.35 -8.93
C SER A 522 11.04 -0.08 -8.63
N TRP A 523 11.86 -1.05 -9.04
CA TRP A 523 11.73 -2.45 -8.66
C TRP A 523 12.65 -2.75 -7.48
N SER A 524 12.16 -3.40 -6.44
CA SER A 524 12.95 -3.85 -5.30
C SER A 524 13.20 -5.35 -5.33
N LEU A 525 14.44 -5.76 -5.07
CA LEU A 525 14.85 -7.17 -5.13
C LEU A 525 14.40 -8.01 -3.92
N GLY A 526 13.78 -7.38 -2.92
CA GLY A 526 13.40 -8.00 -1.65
C GLY A 526 13.83 -7.12 -0.47
N ASN A 527 13.80 -7.69 0.73
CA ASN A 527 14.13 -7.03 1.99
C ASN A 527 15.06 -7.91 2.84
N GLU A 528 15.90 -7.28 3.67
CA GLU A 528 16.70 -7.90 4.77
C GLU A 528 17.27 -9.31 4.51
N SER A 529 17.79 -9.54 3.29
CA SER A 529 18.28 -10.83 2.82
C SER A 529 19.79 -10.80 2.52
N ASP A 530 20.56 -10.06 3.32
CA ASP A 530 21.99 -9.81 3.10
C ASP A 530 22.29 -9.49 1.61
N TYR A 531 23.40 -9.93 1.04
CA TYR A 531 23.73 -9.72 -0.36
C TYR A 531 24.55 -10.86 -0.94
N GLY A 532 24.23 -11.26 -2.18
CA GLY A 532 24.94 -12.36 -2.83
C GLY A 532 24.74 -12.45 -4.34
N PRO A 533 25.35 -13.46 -4.99
CA PRO A 533 25.26 -13.68 -6.44
C PRO A 533 23.82 -13.81 -6.95
N ASN A 534 22.90 -14.35 -6.16
CA ASN A 534 21.49 -14.48 -6.55
C ASN A 534 20.84 -13.09 -6.73
N HIS A 535 21.14 -12.12 -5.87
CA HIS A 535 20.72 -10.73 -6.08
C HIS A 535 21.36 -10.08 -7.30
N SER A 536 22.66 -10.34 -7.52
CA SER A 536 23.35 -9.82 -8.72
C SER A 536 22.72 -10.35 -10.01
N ALA A 537 22.30 -11.62 -10.04
CA ALA A 537 21.62 -12.24 -11.16
C ALA A 537 20.22 -11.63 -11.37
N SER A 538 19.44 -11.49 -10.29
CA SER A 538 18.12 -10.83 -10.33
C SER A 538 18.21 -9.39 -10.82
N ALA A 539 19.18 -8.61 -10.31
CA ALA A 539 19.45 -7.25 -10.76
C ALA A 539 19.76 -7.17 -12.26
N GLY A 540 20.61 -8.08 -12.75
CA GLY A 540 20.95 -8.19 -14.16
C GLY A 540 19.74 -8.53 -15.03
N TRP A 541 18.86 -9.43 -14.56
CA TRP A 541 17.64 -9.79 -15.26
C TRP A 541 16.66 -8.60 -15.33
N VAL A 542 16.39 -7.92 -14.22
CA VAL A 542 15.48 -6.76 -14.17
C VAL A 542 15.96 -5.66 -15.11
N ARG A 543 17.24 -5.27 -15.04
CA ARG A 543 17.81 -4.23 -15.92
C ARG A 543 17.76 -4.61 -17.41
N GLY A 544 17.86 -5.90 -17.72
CA GLY A 544 17.71 -6.41 -19.08
C GLY A 544 16.26 -6.42 -19.56
N LYS A 545 15.31 -6.75 -18.68
CA LYS A 545 13.88 -6.86 -18.99
C LYS A 545 13.19 -5.50 -19.07
N ASP A 546 13.40 -4.64 -18.07
CA ASP A 546 12.74 -3.36 -17.93
C ASP A 546 13.74 -2.25 -17.55
N PRO A 547 14.36 -1.59 -18.54
CA PRO A 547 15.23 -0.44 -18.30
C PRO A 547 14.47 0.87 -18.03
N SER A 548 13.13 0.85 -17.99
CA SER A 548 12.31 2.07 -17.84
C SER A 548 12.15 2.55 -16.39
N ARG A 549 12.65 1.76 -15.42
CA ARG A 549 12.54 2.00 -13.98
C ARG A 549 13.89 1.78 -13.31
N LEU A 550 14.06 2.37 -12.12
CA LEU A 550 15.27 2.16 -11.32
C LEU A 550 15.22 0.82 -10.58
N LEU A 551 16.38 0.37 -10.13
CA LEU A 551 16.52 -0.78 -9.24
C LEU A 551 16.77 -0.32 -7.78
N HIS A 552 16.12 -0.98 -6.84
CA HIS A 552 16.22 -0.75 -5.40
C HIS A 552 16.61 -2.05 -4.69
N TYR A 553 17.56 -1.99 -3.77
CA TYR A 553 17.81 -3.08 -2.83
C TYR A 553 18.66 -2.59 -1.66
N GLU A 554 18.16 -2.78 -0.43
CA GLU A 554 18.83 -2.36 0.79
C GLU A 554 19.96 -3.32 1.20
N GLY A 555 19.77 -4.64 1.08
CA GLY A 555 20.70 -5.61 1.64
C GLY A 555 22.16 -5.45 1.16
N GLY A 556 23.11 -5.77 2.05
CA GLY A 556 24.54 -5.60 1.80
C GLY A 556 25.04 -4.16 2.00
N GLY A 557 24.41 -3.38 2.90
CA GLY A 557 24.84 -2.03 3.27
C GLY A 557 24.29 -0.92 2.39
N SER A 558 23.18 -1.18 1.70
CA SER A 558 22.32 -0.22 0.97
C SER A 558 22.98 0.57 -0.15
N ARG A 559 24.17 0.11 -0.59
CA ARG A 559 25.03 0.78 -1.58
C ARG A 559 25.71 -0.17 -2.56
N THR A 560 25.26 -1.43 -2.64
CA THR A 560 25.82 -2.45 -3.55
C THR A 560 25.64 -2.08 -5.03
N SER A 561 26.22 -2.85 -5.96
CA SER A 561 26.02 -2.65 -7.40
C SER A 561 24.64 -3.08 -7.91
N SER A 562 23.83 -3.71 -7.05
CA SER A 562 22.47 -4.17 -7.36
C SER A 562 21.39 -3.16 -6.92
N THR A 563 21.78 -1.92 -6.63
CA THR A 563 20.85 -0.82 -6.38
C THR A 563 21.29 0.46 -7.10
N ASP A 564 20.32 1.14 -7.71
CA ASP A 564 20.48 2.45 -8.38
C ASP A 564 20.17 3.62 -7.42
N ILE A 565 19.65 3.30 -6.22
CA ILE A 565 19.29 4.23 -5.15
C ILE A 565 20.10 3.84 -3.90
N VAL A 566 20.71 4.81 -3.21
CA VAL A 566 21.21 4.57 -1.85
C VAL A 566 20.01 4.55 -0.91
N CYS A 567 19.65 3.36 -0.44
CA CYS A 567 18.36 3.17 0.20
C CYS A 567 18.47 2.53 1.59
N PRO A 568 19.16 3.17 2.55
CA PRO A 568 19.31 2.60 3.88
C PRO A 568 17.99 2.60 4.64
N MET A 569 17.89 1.69 5.60
CA MET A 569 16.88 1.68 6.64
C MET A 569 17.41 2.29 7.94
N TYR A 570 16.59 3.11 8.61
CA TYR A 570 16.82 3.67 9.95
C TYR A 570 18.10 4.49 10.15
N MET A 571 18.80 4.83 9.07
CA MET A 571 20.04 5.60 9.15
C MET A 571 19.78 7.03 9.62
N ARG A 572 20.57 7.48 10.59
CA ARG A 572 20.38 8.77 11.27
C ARG A 572 20.72 9.95 10.35
N VAL A 573 20.18 11.12 10.68
CA VAL A 573 20.28 12.36 9.90
C VAL A 573 21.73 12.70 9.51
N TRP A 574 22.67 12.66 10.46
CA TRP A 574 24.07 13.01 10.16
C TRP A 574 24.76 12.00 9.22
N ASP A 575 24.36 10.73 9.24
CA ASP A 575 24.93 9.69 8.39
C ASP A 575 24.40 9.80 6.95
N ILE A 576 23.10 10.04 6.77
CA ILE A 576 22.54 10.28 5.43
C ILE A 576 23.10 11.58 4.82
N VAL A 577 23.29 12.63 5.61
CA VAL A 577 23.91 13.89 5.16
C VAL A 577 25.38 13.66 4.78
N LYS A 578 26.11 12.85 5.54
CA LYS A 578 27.49 12.47 5.22
C LYS A 578 27.57 11.74 3.88
N ILE A 579 26.69 10.77 3.63
CA ILE A 579 26.66 10.03 2.36
C ILE A 579 26.23 10.94 1.21
N ALA A 580 25.20 11.77 1.41
CA ALA A 580 24.75 12.71 0.38
C ALA A 580 25.83 13.73 -0.03
N ASN A 581 26.70 14.13 0.90
CA ASN A 581 27.83 15.02 0.61
C ASN A 581 29.09 14.31 0.08
N ASP A 582 29.13 12.97 0.06
CA ASP A 582 30.23 12.22 -0.53
C ASP A 582 30.27 12.47 -2.06
N PRO A 583 31.35 13.05 -2.62
CA PRO A 583 31.44 13.33 -4.04
C PRO A 583 31.58 12.06 -4.90
N THR A 584 31.92 10.92 -4.30
CA THR A 584 32.05 9.63 -5.00
C THR A 584 30.71 8.89 -5.11
N GLU A 585 29.74 9.25 -4.28
CA GLU A 585 28.39 8.71 -4.36
C GLU A 585 27.55 9.52 -5.35
N THR A 586 27.20 8.90 -6.48
CA THR A 586 26.49 9.56 -7.58
C THR A 586 25.00 9.21 -7.63
N ARG A 587 24.54 8.28 -6.79
CA ARG A 587 23.14 7.87 -6.71
C ARG A 587 22.34 8.79 -5.79
N PRO A 588 21.02 8.95 -6.01
CA PRO A 588 20.15 9.60 -5.04
C PRO A 588 20.07 8.77 -3.75
N LEU A 589 19.80 9.42 -2.62
CA LEU A 589 19.53 8.76 -1.35
C LEU A 589 18.04 8.92 -0.99
N ILE A 590 17.35 7.78 -0.88
CA ILE A 590 15.94 7.70 -0.50
C ILE A 590 15.84 6.56 0.51
N LEU A 591 15.53 6.87 1.77
CA LEU A 591 15.46 5.87 2.85
C LEU A 591 14.34 4.85 2.54
N CYS A 592 14.65 3.56 2.48
CA CYS A 592 13.62 2.52 2.29
C CYS A 592 12.74 2.40 3.53
N GLU A 593 13.30 2.70 4.71
CA GLU A 593 12.61 2.76 6.00
C GLU A 593 13.24 3.84 6.88
N TYR A 594 12.43 4.68 7.51
CA TYR A 594 12.89 5.62 8.54
C TYR A 594 11.75 5.99 9.49
N SER A 595 12.07 6.68 10.59
CA SER A 595 11.06 7.15 11.55
C SER A 595 10.09 6.05 12.02
N HIS A 596 10.65 4.96 12.58
CA HIS A 596 9.89 3.82 13.11
C HIS A 596 8.75 4.26 14.05
N ALA A 597 7.49 4.10 13.64
CA ALA A 597 6.30 4.73 14.23
C ALA A 597 5.61 3.88 15.31
N MET A 598 6.36 2.96 15.93
CA MET A 598 5.85 2.09 16.99
C MET A 598 5.40 2.85 18.24
N GLY A 599 4.09 2.83 18.52
CA GLY A 599 3.48 3.46 19.68
C GLY A 599 3.64 4.99 19.70
N ASN A 600 4.12 5.54 20.81
CA ASN A 600 4.41 6.98 20.92
C ASN A 600 5.84 7.26 20.43
N SER A 601 5.97 7.53 19.13
CA SER A 601 7.25 7.65 18.43
C SER A 601 7.31 8.89 17.52
N ASN A 602 8.07 8.80 16.42
CA ASN A 602 8.31 9.82 15.38
C ASN A 602 8.96 11.12 15.90
N GLY A 603 9.59 11.08 17.08
CA GLY A 603 10.44 12.17 17.54
C GLY A 603 11.53 12.52 16.51
N ASN A 604 11.85 13.81 16.40
CA ASN A 604 12.88 14.36 15.50
C ASN A 604 12.65 14.10 14.00
N ILE A 605 11.46 13.70 13.57
CA ILE A 605 11.15 13.58 12.14
C ILE A 605 11.34 14.92 11.39
N HIS A 606 11.16 16.06 12.07
CA HIS A 606 11.46 17.38 11.50
C HIS A 606 12.94 17.55 11.11
N GLU A 607 13.89 16.97 11.85
CA GLU A 607 15.32 17.06 11.54
C GLU A 607 15.66 16.33 10.24
N TYR A 608 15.01 15.18 9.97
CA TYR A 608 15.13 14.51 8.67
C TYR A 608 14.65 15.43 7.54
N TRP A 609 13.47 16.05 7.70
CA TRP A 609 12.91 16.92 6.67
C TRP A 609 13.69 18.20 6.45
N GLU A 610 14.28 18.77 7.50
CA GLU A 610 15.22 19.87 7.36
C GLU A 610 16.46 19.47 6.57
N ALA A 611 17.02 18.29 6.85
CA ALA A 611 18.17 17.77 6.11
C ALA A 611 17.83 17.49 4.64
N ILE A 612 16.68 16.87 4.38
CA ILE A 612 16.15 16.58 3.03
C ILE A 612 15.97 17.90 2.25
N ASP A 613 15.38 18.93 2.87
CA ASP A 613 15.13 20.20 2.21
C ASP A 613 16.42 21.00 1.93
N LYS A 614 17.50 20.78 2.70
CA LYS A 614 18.76 21.55 2.61
C LYS A 614 19.91 20.83 1.90
N THR A 615 19.83 19.52 1.68
CA THR A 615 20.96 18.71 1.19
C THR A 615 20.68 18.12 -0.19
N PHE A 616 21.48 18.52 -1.17
CA PHE A 616 21.38 17.97 -2.53
C PHE A 616 21.60 16.45 -2.54
N GLY A 617 20.67 15.72 -3.15
CA GLY A 617 20.72 14.28 -3.27
C GLY A 617 19.91 13.48 -2.24
N LEU A 618 19.48 14.14 -1.15
CA LEU A 618 18.45 13.56 -0.27
C LEU A 618 17.09 13.79 -0.90
N GLN A 619 16.36 12.72 -1.22
CA GLN A 619 15.05 12.79 -1.88
C GLN A 619 13.93 12.17 -1.04
N GLY A 620 14.08 12.14 0.28
CA GLY A 620 13.05 11.68 1.20
C GLY A 620 13.18 10.21 1.57
N GLY A 621 12.05 9.54 1.74
CA GLY A 621 12.03 8.14 2.18
C GLY A 621 10.64 7.64 2.53
N PHE A 622 10.57 6.42 3.06
CA PHE A 622 9.34 5.75 3.45
C PHE A 622 9.31 5.52 4.96
N ILE A 623 8.33 6.10 5.66
CA ILE A 623 8.15 5.88 7.10
C ILE A 623 7.83 4.40 7.35
N TRP A 624 8.40 3.81 8.40
CA TRP A 624 7.99 2.50 8.90
C TRP A 624 7.00 2.65 10.06
N ASP A 625 5.72 2.32 9.94
CA ASP A 625 5.02 1.97 8.70
C ASP A 625 3.59 2.58 8.68
N TRP A 626 2.76 2.13 7.76
CA TRP A 626 1.43 2.71 7.56
C TRP A 626 0.46 2.36 8.70
N VAL A 627 0.35 1.08 9.07
CA VAL A 627 -0.73 0.59 9.93
C VAL A 627 -0.27 -0.46 10.92
N ASP A 628 -0.72 -0.31 12.17
CA ASP A 628 -0.52 -1.31 13.21
C ASP A 628 -1.09 -2.67 12.78
N GLN A 629 -0.27 -3.71 12.88
CA GLN A 629 -0.67 -5.07 12.53
C GLN A 629 -1.43 -5.77 13.67
N GLY A 630 -2.31 -5.07 14.41
CA GLY A 630 -3.11 -5.68 15.47
C GLY A 630 -4.23 -6.58 14.90
N LEU A 631 -4.39 -7.80 15.41
CA LEU A 631 -5.48 -8.72 15.04
C LEU A 631 -6.66 -8.62 16.02
N LEU A 632 -7.88 -8.67 15.53
CA LEU A 632 -9.07 -8.60 16.36
C LEU A 632 -9.25 -9.91 17.14
N LYS A 633 -9.29 -9.81 18.47
CA LYS A 633 -9.47 -10.95 19.37
C LYS A 633 -10.61 -10.68 20.35
N GLU A 634 -11.44 -11.69 20.58
CA GLU A 634 -12.51 -11.65 21.58
C GLU A 634 -11.99 -12.12 22.95
N GLY A 635 -12.21 -11.29 23.97
CA GLY A 635 -11.90 -11.59 25.36
C GLY A 635 -12.92 -12.52 26.00
N LYS A 636 -12.61 -13.03 27.20
CA LYS A 636 -13.52 -13.91 27.96
C LYS A 636 -14.85 -13.24 28.35
N ASP A 637 -14.88 -11.91 28.37
CA ASP A 637 -16.04 -11.08 28.66
C ASP A 637 -16.84 -10.69 27.40
N GLY A 638 -16.45 -11.18 26.22
CA GLY A 638 -17.05 -10.85 24.92
C GLY A 638 -16.57 -9.51 24.34
N THR A 639 -15.66 -8.79 25.00
CA THR A 639 -15.10 -7.54 24.47
C THR A 639 -14.03 -7.85 23.42
N LYS A 640 -14.06 -7.11 22.31
CA LYS A 640 -13.03 -7.23 21.27
C LYS A 640 -11.93 -6.20 21.48
N HIS A 641 -10.69 -6.65 21.37
CA HIS A 641 -9.49 -5.84 21.45
C HIS A 641 -8.53 -6.21 20.31
N TRP A 642 -7.58 -5.33 20.00
CA TRP A 642 -6.47 -5.65 19.12
C TRP A 642 -5.40 -6.39 19.90
N ALA A 643 -5.06 -7.58 19.42
CA ALA A 643 -4.06 -8.48 19.94
C ALA A 643 -2.78 -8.40 19.10
N TYR A 644 -1.65 -8.66 19.75
CA TYR A 644 -0.31 -8.69 19.17
C TYR A 644 0.39 -10.03 19.49
N GLY A 645 1.68 -10.16 19.20
CA GLY A 645 2.42 -11.41 19.46
C GLY A 645 2.31 -11.91 20.89
N GLY A 646 2.12 -13.23 21.03
CA GLY A 646 1.92 -13.90 22.30
C GLY A 646 0.48 -13.94 22.78
N ASP A 647 -0.41 -13.04 22.32
CA ASP A 647 -1.81 -13.07 22.73
C ASP A 647 -2.53 -14.32 22.22
N PHE A 648 -2.09 -14.94 21.13
CA PHE A 648 -2.68 -16.17 20.61
C PHE A 648 -2.03 -17.43 21.20
N GLY A 649 -1.18 -17.27 22.22
CA GLY A 649 -0.40 -18.35 22.82
C GLY A 649 0.71 -18.85 21.88
N ASP A 650 1.09 -18.04 20.89
CA ASP A 650 2.17 -18.26 19.96
C ASP A 650 3.55 -18.10 20.63
N THR A 651 4.46 -19.03 20.31
CA THR A 651 5.85 -19.06 20.81
C THR A 651 6.75 -19.63 19.72
N PRO A 652 7.89 -19.00 19.37
CA PRO A 652 8.35 -17.68 19.82
C PRO A 652 7.39 -16.56 19.38
N ASN A 653 7.55 -15.37 19.96
CA ASN A 653 6.89 -14.16 19.50
C ASN A 653 7.69 -12.90 19.87
N ASP A 654 7.42 -11.80 19.16
CA ASP A 654 8.08 -10.50 19.37
C ASP A 654 7.12 -9.44 19.96
N LEU A 655 6.13 -9.91 20.73
CA LEU A 655 5.18 -9.07 21.46
C LEU A 655 4.52 -8.01 20.57
N ASN A 656 4.56 -6.74 20.98
CA ASN A 656 3.91 -5.63 20.33
C ASN A 656 4.73 -5.02 19.19
N PHE A 657 5.84 -5.66 18.78
CA PHE A 657 6.72 -5.14 17.73
C PHE A 657 6.02 -5.10 16.35
N CYS A 658 4.85 -5.72 16.21
CA CYS A 658 3.99 -5.62 15.02
C CYS A 658 3.13 -4.34 14.94
N LEU A 659 3.21 -3.47 15.96
CA LEU A 659 2.38 -2.26 16.08
C LEU A 659 3.22 -1.00 15.79
N ASN A 660 3.57 -0.81 14.51
CA ASN A 660 4.51 0.20 14.02
C ASN A 660 3.86 1.30 13.18
N GLY A 661 2.53 1.38 13.17
CA GLY A 661 1.79 2.20 12.24
C GLY A 661 1.67 3.67 12.63
N LEU A 662 1.52 4.53 11.62
CA LEU A 662 1.00 5.89 11.81
C LEU A 662 -0.51 5.91 12.15
N ILE A 663 -1.19 4.77 12.02
CA ILE A 663 -2.62 4.60 12.31
C ILE A 663 -2.87 3.24 12.99
N TRP A 664 -3.96 3.19 13.75
CA TRP A 664 -4.49 1.98 14.37
C TRP A 664 -4.99 0.96 13.33
N PRO A 665 -5.22 -0.32 13.69
CA PRO A 665 -5.66 -1.35 12.74
C PRO A 665 -6.96 -1.02 11.99
N ASP A 666 -7.84 -0.20 12.59
CA ASP A 666 -9.10 0.30 12.02
C ASP A 666 -8.95 1.62 11.22
N ARG A 667 -7.70 2.03 10.95
CA ARG A 667 -7.32 3.26 10.24
C ARG A 667 -7.62 4.56 11.01
N THR A 668 -7.89 4.49 12.32
CA THR A 668 -7.91 5.68 13.17
C THR A 668 -6.50 6.27 13.32
N SER A 669 -6.32 7.56 13.10
CA SER A 669 -5.00 8.20 13.11
C SER A 669 -4.31 8.17 14.49
N HIS A 670 -3.01 7.88 14.52
CA HIS A 670 -2.16 8.23 15.67
C HIS A 670 -1.85 9.74 15.66
N PRO A 671 -1.48 10.33 16.81
CA PRO A 671 -1.08 11.73 16.87
C PRO A 671 0.09 12.07 15.93
N ALA A 672 1.04 11.14 15.76
CA ALA A 672 2.22 11.29 14.90
C ALA A 672 1.88 11.59 13.43
N LEU A 673 0.72 11.12 12.93
CA LEU A 673 0.30 11.41 11.55
C LEU A 673 0.08 12.91 11.31
N ASN A 674 -0.29 13.69 12.33
CA ASN A 674 -0.41 15.14 12.19
C ASN A 674 0.95 15.82 11.97
N GLU A 675 2.01 15.33 12.63
CA GLU A 675 3.38 15.80 12.43
C GLU A 675 3.86 15.47 11.01
N VAL A 676 3.59 14.25 10.55
CA VAL A 676 3.86 13.83 9.16
C VAL A 676 3.15 14.75 8.17
N LYS A 677 1.83 14.98 8.35
CA LYS A 677 1.04 15.87 7.50
C LYS A 677 1.64 17.26 7.40
N TYR A 678 2.06 17.84 8.53
CA TYR A 678 2.68 19.16 8.58
C TYR A 678 4.03 19.20 7.86
N LEU A 679 4.90 18.22 8.10
CA LEU A 679 6.22 18.19 7.47
C LEU A 679 6.14 17.94 5.96
N TYR A 680 5.22 17.08 5.55
CA TYR A 680 4.99 16.69 4.16
C TYR A 680 4.21 17.75 3.35
N GLN A 681 3.76 18.86 3.97
CA GLN A 681 2.88 19.81 3.30
C GLN A 681 3.49 20.37 1.98
N PRO A 682 2.69 20.41 0.89
CA PRO A 682 3.16 20.87 -0.42
C PRO A 682 3.33 22.38 -0.51
N ILE A 683 2.74 23.13 0.42
CA ILE A 683 2.82 24.60 0.47
C ILE A 683 3.57 24.98 1.74
N LYS A 684 4.70 25.66 1.66
CA LYS A 684 5.44 26.16 2.84
C LYS A 684 5.23 27.66 3.00
N VAL A 685 5.07 28.10 4.25
CA VAL A 685 4.95 29.51 4.61
C VAL A 685 6.08 29.87 5.55
N SER A 686 6.78 30.96 5.29
CA SER A 686 7.76 31.53 6.22
C SER A 686 7.60 33.04 6.34
N PHE A 687 8.07 33.59 7.45
CA PHE A 687 8.10 35.02 7.71
C PHE A 687 9.52 35.44 8.01
N GLU A 688 10.14 36.13 7.06
CA GLU A 688 11.55 36.52 7.10
C GLU A 688 11.66 37.94 6.52
N GLU A 689 12.56 38.77 7.08
CA GLU A 689 12.86 40.11 6.54
C GLU A 689 11.63 41.03 6.31
N ASN A 690 10.63 40.99 7.21
CA ASN A 690 9.33 41.69 7.06
C ASN A 690 8.54 41.28 5.79
N LYS A 691 8.70 40.04 5.35
CA LYS A 691 7.94 39.48 4.22
C LYS A 691 7.32 38.14 4.59
N LEU A 692 6.07 37.97 4.19
CA LEU A 692 5.41 36.67 4.22
C LEU A 692 5.67 35.97 2.89
N LYS A 693 6.42 34.86 2.93
CA LYS A 693 6.74 34.05 1.75
C LYS A 693 5.87 32.80 1.72
N ILE A 694 5.28 32.53 0.57
CA ILE A 694 4.51 31.32 0.28
C ILE A 694 5.20 30.58 -0.85
N LEU A 695 5.67 29.36 -0.59
CA LEU A 695 6.40 28.50 -1.54
C LEU A 695 5.53 27.32 -1.95
N ASN A 696 5.41 27.09 -3.25
CA ASN A 696 4.83 25.88 -3.82
C ASN A 696 5.92 24.81 -4.02
N LYS A 697 5.88 23.73 -3.24
CA LYS A 697 6.79 22.57 -3.33
C LYS A 697 6.28 21.45 -4.26
N ASN A 698 5.16 21.64 -4.94
CA ASN A 698 4.72 20.72 -6.00
C ASN A 698 5.62 20.87 -7.23
N PHE A 699 5.77 19.80 -8.00
CA PHE A 699 6.60 19.75 -9.21
C PHE A 699 5.79 19.89 -10.50
N PHE A 700 4.51 19.56 -10.48
CA PHE A 700 3.64 19.53 -11.66
C PHE A 700 2.35 20.35 -11.49
N GLU A 701 1.92 20.65 -10.26
CA GLU A 701 0.71 21.43 -9.96
C GLU A 701 0.95 22.88 -9.52
N THR A 702 0.14 23.79 -10.05
CA THR A 702 0.05 25.20 -9.62
C THR A 702 -0.90 25.34 -8.42
N THR A 703 -0.89 26.49 -7.75
CA THR A 703 -1.84 26.79 -6.66
C THR A 703 -3.18 27.37 -7.13
N GLN A 704 -3.56 27.24 -8.40
CA GLN A 704 -4.78 27.85 -8.94
C GLN A 704 -6.07 27.31 -8.26
N GLY A 705 -6.06 26.06 -7.80
CA GLY A 705 -7.16 25.42 -7.08
C GLY A 705 -7.10 25.55 -5.56
N VAL A 706 -6.30 26.49 -5.03
CA VAL A 706 -6.03 26.61 -3.59
C VAL A 706 -6.45 28.00 -3.07
N GLU A 707 -7.22 28.03 -2.00
CA GLU A 707 -7.53 29.24 -1.24
C GLU A 707 -6.57 29.41 -0.07
N PHE A 708 -6.06 30.63 0.10
CA PHE A 708 -5.24 31.00 1.25
C PHE A 708 -6.06 31.85 2.21
N SER A 709 -6.00 31.50 3.50
CA SER A 709 -6.64 32.26 4.58
C SER A 709 -5.64 32.51 5.70
N TRP A 710 -5.89 33.52 6.53
CA TRP A 710 -5.02 33.92 7.62
C TRP A 710 -5.82 34.12 8.91
N ILE A 711 -5.16 33.90 10.05
CA ILE A 711 -5.67 34.19 11.40
C ILE A 711 -4.51 34.75 12.23
N VAL A 712 -4.72 35.88 12.92
CA VAL A 712 -3.77 36.41 13.91
C VAL A 712 -4.29 36.11 15.30
N HIS A 713 -3.46 35.46 16.13
CA HIS A 713 -3.72 35.25 17.54
C HIS A 713 -2.79 36.10 18.40
N GLY A 714 -3.30 36.64 19.51
CA GLY A 714 -2.51 37.26 20.56
C GLY A 714 -2.89 36.70 21.93
N ASP A 715 -1.91 36.18 22.68
CA ASP A 715 -2.11 35.50 23.96
C ASP A 715 -3.25 34.45 23.91
N GLY A 716 -3.32 33.70 22.80
CA GLY A 716 -4.35 32.68 22.54
C GLY A 716 -5.70 33.20 22.03
N GLN A 717 -5.92 34.51 21.92
CA GLN A 717 -7.18 35.10 21.42
C GLN A 717 -7.09 35.49 19.95
N CYS A 718 -8.12 35.18 19.16
CA CYS A 718 -8.21 35.60 17.76
C CYS A 718 -8.40 37.12 17.67
N LEU A 719 -7.41 37.81 17.08
CA LEU A 719 -7.41 39.25 16.88
C LEU A 719 -7.95 39.66 15.50
N GLY A 720 -7.94 38.72 14.55
CA GLY A 720 -8.44 38.94 13.20
C GLY A 720 -8.23 37.72 12.32
N SER A 721 -9.06 37.59 11.29
CA SER A 721 -8.92 36.54 10.27
C SER A 721 -9.49 37.01 8.92
N GLY A 722 -9.11 36.33 7.85
CA GLY A 722 -9.64 36.61 6.52
C GLY A 722 -9.02 35.77 5.41
N VAL A 723 -9.40 36.07 4.18
CA VAL A 723 -8.77 35.50 2.98
C VAL A 723 -7.50 36.28 2.65
N LEU A 724 -6.46 35.58 2.22
CA LEU A 724 -5.22 36.14 1.72
C LEU A 724 -5.22 36.06 0.19
N SER A 725 -5.21 37.21 -0.48
CA SER A 725 -5.17 37.25 -1.95
C SER A 725 -3.76 36.88 -2.42
N VAL A 726 -3.61 35.68 -2.99
CA VAL A 726 -2.35 35.16 -3.52
C VAL A 726 -2.56 34.79 -4.98
N PRO A 727 -1.74 35.27 -5.94
CA PRO A 727 -1.81 34.81 -7.32
C PRO A 727 -1.45 33.32 -7.41
N ALA A 728 -1.86 32.64 -8.48
CA ALA A 728 -1.43 31.26 -8.71
C ALA A 728 0.11 31.18 -8.74
N ILE A 729 0.67 30.31 -7.91
CA ILE A 729 2.10 30.09 -7.77
C ILE A 729 2.45 28.83 -8.59
N GLU A 730 3.34 29.00 -9.55
CA GLU A 730 3.85 27.90 -10.39
C GLU A 730 4.61 26.85 -9.55
N PRO A 731 4.75 25.60 -10.04
CA PRO A 731 5.55 24.58 -9.39
C PRO A 731 6.96 25.08 -9.02
N GLN A 732 7.45 24.69 -7.84
CA GLN A 732 8.76 25.07 -7.30
C GLN A 732 9.01 26.60 -7.18
N SER A 733 7.98 27.44 -7.34
CA SER A 733 8.08 28.90 -7.27
C SER A 733 7.51 29.45 -5.96
N SER A 734 7.79 30.71 -5.64
CA SER A 734 7.29 31.37 -4.43
C SER A 734 6.69 32.74 -4.72
N HIS A 735 5.76 33.17 -3.87
CA HIS A 735 5.21 34.51 -3.83
C HIS A 735 5.54 35.19 -2.50
N ASN A 736 6.00 36.44 -2.56
CA ASN A 736 6.32 37.25 -1.38
C ASN A 736 5.29 38.37 -1.22
N ILE A 737 4.81 38.55 0.00
CA ILE A 737 3.90 39.64 0.38
C ILE A 737 4.64 40.54 1.37
N GLU A 738 4.77 41.82 1.04
CA GLU A 738 5.35 42.81 1.95
C GLU A 738 4.46 42.95 3.18
N TRP A 739 5.03 42.77 4.38
CA TRP A 739 4.26 42.65 5.63
C TRP A 739 3.35 43.85 5.87
N GLU A 740 3.86 45.07 5.71
CA GLU A 740 3.12 46.31 5.95
C GLU A 740 1.86 46.45 5.07
N SER A 741 1.88 45.83 3.89
CA SER A 741 0.76 45.82 2.93
C SER A 741 -0.19 44.64 3.13
N SER A 742 0.17 43.69 3.98
CA SER A 742 -0.60 42.46 4.17
C SER A 742 -1.84 42.70 5.04
N PRO A 743 -2.98 42.03 4.78
CA PRO A 743 -4.17 42.16 5.62
C PRO A 743 -3.96 41.88 7.12
N PRO A 744 -3.14 40.88 7.53
CA PRO A 744 -2.88 40.62 8.95
C PRO A 744 -2.18 41.76 9.72
N HIS A 745 -1.46 42.64 9.01
CA HIS A 745 -0.63 43.69 9.64
C HIS A 745 -1.44 44.65 10.51
N THR A 746 -2.69 44.95 10.14
CA THR A 746 -3.54 45.85 10.94
C THR A 746 -3.88 45.24 12.31
N ALA A 747 -4.25 43.95 12.33
CA ALA A 747 -4.56 43.24 13.58
C ALA A 747 -3.33 43.14 14.48
N TRP A 748 -2.18 42.81 13.89
CA TRP A 748 -0.88 42.79 14.57
C TRP A 748 -0.51 44.14 15.19
N LYS A 749 -0.52 45.23 14.39
CA LYS A 749 -0.10 46.58 14.81
C LYS A 749 -0.99 47.16 15.92
N SER A 750 -2.26 46.78 15.95
CA SER A 750 -3.22 47.25 16.96
C SER A 750 -3.11 46.53 18.30
N SER A 751 -2.39 45.41 18.35
CA SER A 751 -2.35 44.53 19.51
C SER A 751 -1.42 45.02 20.62
N SER A 752 -1.75 44.64 21.86
CA SER A 752 -0.88 44.75 23.03
C SER A 752 -0.59 43.38 23.65
N ALA A 753 -0.83 42.30 22.92
CA ALA A 753 -0.56 40.94 23.37
C ALA A 753 0.94 40.72 23.61
N SER A 754 1.25 39.85 24.57
CA SER A 754 2.63 39.52 24.93
C SER A 754 3.28 38.58 23.92
N GLU A 755 2.48 37.72 23.30
CA GLU A 755 2.87 36.89 22.16
C GLU A 755 1.87 37.04 21.02
N LEU A 756 2.38 37.05 19.78
CA LEU A 756 1.59 37.21 18.57
C LEU A 756 1.97 36.14 17.55
N TYR A 757 0.97 35.50 16.96
CA TYR A 757 1.16 34.46 15.96
C TYR A 757 0.27 34.71 14.75
N LEU A 758 0.83 34.54 13.55
CA LEU A 758 0.09 34.48 12.30
C LEU A 758 -0.03 33.02 11.88
N THR A 759 -1.25 32.56 11.65
CA THR A 759 -1.53 31.26 11.03
C THR A 759 -1.98 31.47 9.60
N VAL A 760 -1.33 30.85 8.64
CA VAL A 760 -1.75 30.82 7.22
C VAL A 760 -2.19 29.41 6.87
N ILE A 761 -3.39 29.30 6.29
CA ILE A 761 -4.03 28.02 5.97
C ILE A 761 -4.29 27.98 4.46
N ALA A 762 -3.84 26.91 3.81
CA ALA A 762 -4.09 26.62 2.40
C ALA A 762 -5.11 25.48 2.27
N LYS A 763 -6.22 25.73 1.58
CA LYS A 763 -7.34 24.79 1.42
C LYS A 763 -7.66 24.52 -0.04
N LEU A 764 -8.14 23.30 -0.33
CA LEU A 764 -8.68 22.98 -1.65
C LEU A 764 -9.95 23.79 -1.94
N LEU A 765 -10.04 24.41 -3.12
CA LEU A 765 -11.24 25.09 -3.58
C LEU A 765 -12.32 24.11 -4.07
N ASN A 766 -11.90 23.01 -4.69
CA ASN A 766 -12.78 22.02 -5.30
C ASN A 766 -12.49 20.62 -4.73
N SER A 767 -13.50 19.75 -4.70
CA SER A 767 -13.30 18.34 -4.35
C SER A 767 -12.40 17.65 -5.38
N THR A 768 -11.58 16.73 -4.91
CA THR A 768 -10.71 15.87 -5.73
C THR A 768 -11.20 14.42 -5.63
N ARG A 769 -10.50 13.49 -6.29
CA ARG A 769 -10.75 12.06 -6.11
C ARG A 769 -10.60 11.61 -4.65
N TRP A 770 -9.75 12.28 -3.87
CA TRP A 770 -9.32 11.82 -2.55
C TRP A 770 -9.76 12.72 -1.39
N ALA A 771 -10.29 13.92 -1.62
CA ALA A 771 -10.81 14.77 -0.56
C ALA A 771 -11.94 15.71 -1.04
N ASP A 772 -12.79 16.13 -0.10
CA ASP A 772 -13.79 17.17 -0.31
C ASP A 772 -13.16 18.58 -0.42
N ALA A 773 -13.87 19.50 -1.09
CA ALA A 773 -13.55 20.92 -1.06
C ALA A 773 -13.43 21.44 0.38
N GLY A 774 -12.47 22.33 0.63
CA GLY A 774 -12.17 22.86 1.96
C GLY A 774 -11.16 22.03 2.77
N HIS A 775 -10.71 20.88 2.28
CA HIS A 775 -9.62 20.12 2.91
C HIS A 775 -8.35 20.97 3.06
N VAL A 776 -7.74 20.92 4.25
CA VAL A 776 -6.52 21.66 4.58
C VAL A 776 -5.29 20.90 4.08
N LEU A 777 -4.63 21.47 3.09
CA LEU A 777 -3.37 20.97 2.52
C LEU A 777 -2.17 21.34 3.40
N ALA A 778 -2.17 22.58 3.90
CA ALA A 778 -1.10 23.14 4.72
C ALA A 778 -1.67 24.13 5.72
N SER A 779 -1.11 24.14 6.93
CA SER A 779 -1.42 25.12 7.97
C SER A 779 -0.15 25.42 8.74
N THR A 780 0.37 26.63 8.61
CA THR A 780 1.62 27.04 9.26
C THR A 780 1.36 28.24 10.16
N GLN A 781 1.84 28.13 11.39
CA GLN A 781 1.85 29.22 12.35
C GLN A 781 3.28 29.77 12.47
N VAL A 782 3.41 31.09 12.36
CA VAL A 782 4.68 31.81 12.54
C VAL A 782 4.53 32.81 13.69
N GLN A 783 5.56 32.91 14.52
CA GLN A 783 5.61 33.92 15.57
C GLN A 783 5.92 35.28 14.94
N LEU A 784 5.14 36.30 15.29
CA LEU A 784 5.33 37.67 14.85
C LEU A 784 6.14 38.45 15.88
N PRO A 785 6.96 39.44 15.45
CA PRO A 785 7.66 40.32 16.38
C PRO A 785 6.67 41.15 17.20
N VAL A 786 6.98 41.46 18.46
CA VAL A 786 6.12 42.29 19.33
C VAL A 786 6.65 43.73 19.32
N GLU A 787 5.83 44.72 18.92
CA GLU A 787 6.25 46.13 18.87
C GLU A 787 6.30 46.82 20.25
N ARG A 788 5.60 46.30 21.27
CA ARG A 788 5.50 46.93 22.59
C ARG A 788 6.26 46.14 23.65
N ALA A 789 7.11 46.82 24.42
CA ALA A 789 7.77 46.24 25.59
C ALA A 789 6.72 45.70 26.57
N SER A 790 6.91 44.46 27.04
CA SER A 790 6.06 43.86 28.07
C SER A 790 5.97 44.82 29.26
N ILE A 791 4.78 45.33 29.55
CA ILE A 791 4.56 46.03 30.81
C ILE A 791 4.43 44.91 31.85
N PRO A 792 5.37 44.76 32.81
CA PRO A 792 5.24 43.73 33.83
C PRO A 792 3.88 43.90 34.49
N TYR A 793 3.10 42.82 34.56
CA TYR A 793 1.85 42.80 35.29
C TYR A 793 2.18 42.99 36.77
N VAL A 794 2.22 44.24 37.22
CA VAL A 794 2.35 44.56 38.63
C VAL A 794 1.00 44.25 39.23
N ILE A 795 0.91 43.11 39.94
CA ILE A 795 -0.13 42.93 40.93
C ILE A 795 0.06 44.09 41.92
N LYS A 796 -0.72 45.16 41.76
CA LYS A 796 -0.84 46.18 42.79
C LYS A 796 -1.47 45.47 43.97
N GLY A 797 -0.62 44.96 44.88
CA GLY A 797 -1.09 44.38 46.11
C GLY A 797 -2.04 45.37 46.75
N LEU A 798 -3.23 44.90 47.13
CA LEU A 798 -4.00 45.61 48.15
C LEU A 798 -3.07 45.73 49.35
N GLU A 799 -2.47 46.90 49.53
CA GLU A 799 -1.73 47.25 50.74
C GLU A 799 -2.67 46.90 51.90
N THR A 800 -2.24 45.98 52.77
CA THR A 800 -2.98 45.37 53.91
C THR A 800 -3.73 44.05 53.67
N THR A 801 -3.04 42.94 53.34
CA THR A 801 -3.51 41.62 53.83
C THR A 801 -2.36 40.72 54.28
N THR A 802 -2.41 40.29 55.55
CA THR A 802 -1.37 39.47 56.19
C THR A 802 -1.51 38.00 55.76
N LEU A 803 -0.44 37.42 55.21
CA LEU A 803 -0.32 35.96 55.03
C LEU A 803 -0.16 35.30 56.40
N LEU A 804 -0.94 34.25 56.67
CA LEU A 804 -0.82 33.43 57.87
C LEU A 804 0.00 32.18 57.53
N GLY A 805 1.13 32.00 58.20
CA GLY A 805 1.93 30.79 58.17
C GLY A 805 1.95 30.15 59.56
N GLU A 806 1.47 28.92 59.69
CA GLU A 806 1.55 28.13 60.93
C GLU A 806 2.26 26.80 60.68
N CYS A 807 3.23 26.45 61.54
CA CYS A 807 3.81 25.12 61.57
C CYS A 807 3.06 24.27 62.61
N LEU A 808 2.37 23.23 62.15
CA LEU A 808 1.62 22.28 62.98
C LEU A 808 2.24 20.89 62.81
N GLY A 809 3.12 20.51 63.74
CA GLY A 809 3.85 19.24 63.68
C GLY A 809 4.71 19.15 62.42
N ASP A 810 4.44 18.14 61.60
CA ASP A 810 5.13 17.92 60.32
C ASP A 810 4.47 18.65 59.14
N THR A 811 3.63 19.65 59.39
CA THR A 811 2.94 20.42 58.34
C THR A 811 3.16 21.92 58.50
N ILE A 812 3.34 22.61 57.38
CA ILE A 812 3.41 24.07 57.25
C ILE A 812 2.14 24.48 56.52
N ARG A 813 1.22 25.13 57.21
CA ARG A 813 0.02 25.70 56.58
C ARG A 813 0.27 27.17 56.26
N ILE A 814 0.08 27.54 55.01
CA ILE A 814 0.22 28.90 54.49
C ILE A 814 -1.13 29.30 53.91
N GLY A 815 -1.73 30.38 54.37
CA GLY A 815 -3.06 30.78 53.91
C GLY A 815 -3.41 32.23 54.15
N LYS A 816 -4.60 32.61 53.73
CA LYS A 816 -5.21 33.93 53.94
C LYS A 816 -6.58 33.75 54.58
N GLU A 817 -6.79 34.38 55.73
CA GLU A 817 -8.03 34.42 56.57
C GLU A 817 -9.27 33.73 55.96
N ARG A 818 -9.36 32.41 56.08
CA ARG A 818 -10.46 31.56 55.58
C ARG A 818 -10.80 31.69 54.09
N LEU A 819 -10.00 32.35 53.27
CA LEU A 819 -10.17 32.49 51.82
C LEU A 819 -9.44 31.39 51.06
N TRP A 820 -8.25 31.03 51.50
CA TRP A 820 -7.51 29.88 50.99
C TRP A 820 -6.44 29.45 51.97
N ASP A 821 -6.04 28.19 51.91
CA ASP A 821 -4.87 27.64 52.59
C ASP A 821 -4.16 26.58 51.74
N ILE A 822 -2.86 26.44 51.95
CA ILE A 822 -1.99 25.43 51.37
C ILE A 822 -1.31 24.75 52.55
N ILE A 823 -1.42 23.43 52.63
CA ILE A 823 -0.74 22.63 53.64
C ILE A 823 0.42 21.94 52.94
N ILE A 824 1.63 22.21 53.42
CA ILE A 824 2.88 21.63 52.93
C ILE A 824 3.39 20.68 54.00
N ASN A 825 3.74 19.45 53.64
CA ASN A 825 4.42 18.56 54.56
C ASN A 825 5.85 19.08 54.80
N ALA A 826 6.18 19.42 56.04
CA ALA A 826 7.47 19.95 56.45
C ALA A 826 8.62 18.94 56.30
N LYS A 827 8.32 17.62 56.29
CA LYS A 827 9.30 16.55 56.13
C LYS A 827 9.59 16.22 54.67
N THR A 828 8.56 16.21 53.80
CA THR A 828 8.71 15.83 52.38
C THR A 828 8.81 17.03 51.44
N GLY A 829 8.36 18.21 51.87
CA GLY A 829 8.27 19.40 51.04
C GLY A 829 7.08 19.40 50.06
N ALA A 830 6.23 18.37 50.09
CA ALA A 830 5.09 18.25 49.18
C ALA A 830 3.88 19.08 49.66
N ILE A 831 3.10 19.61 48.71
CA ILE A 831 1.77 20.14 49.02
C ILE A 831 0.86 18.94 49.34
N GLU A 832 0.44 18.81 50.59
CA GLU A 832 -0.50 17.77 51.02
C GLU A 832 -1.93 18.11 50.62
N SER A 833 -2.29 19.38 50.70
CA SER A 833 -3.58 19.87 50.24
C SER A 833 -3.54 21.37 50.00
N TRP A 834 -4.50 21.85 49.22
CA TRP A 834 -4.80 23.27 49.10
C TRP A 834 -6.33 23.42 49.09
N LYS A 835 -6.84 24.48 49.71
CA LYS A 835 -8.27 24.81 49.68
C LYS A 835 -8.44 26.27 49.33
N VAL A 836 -9.51 26.56 48.61
CA VAL A 836 -9.98 27.93 48.33
C VAL A 836 -11.45 27.98 48.73
N VAL A 837 -11.80 28.91 49.61
CA VAL A 837 -13.18 29.18 50.01
C VAL A 837 -13.73 30.26 49.08
N LEU A 838 -14.52 29.82 48.11
CA LEU A 838 -15.22 30.72 47.19
C LEU A 838 -16.35 31.43 47.95
N CYS A 839 -16.24 32.76 48.11
CA CYS A 839 -17.36 33.58 48.53
C CYS A 839 -18.41 33.58 47.39
N ILE A 840 -19.69 33.33 47.71
CA ILE A 840 -20.80 33.14 46.75
C ILE A 840 -20.87 34.24 45.67
N CYS A 841 -20.45 35.47 45.99
CA CYS A 841 -20.38 36.58 45.03
C CYS A 841 -19.43 36.33 43.84
N PHE A 842 -18.37 35.54 44.02
CA PHE A 842 -17.40 35.21 42.96
C PHE A 842 -17.89 34.10 42.03
N LEU A 843 -18.74 33.19 42.53
CA LEU A 843 -19.41 32.18 41.71
C LEU A 843 -20.38 32.85 40.72
N ILE A 844 -21.09 33.89 41.18
CA ILE A 844 -22.00 34.68 40.31
C ILE A 844 -21.20 35.43 39.23
N TYR A 845 -20.01 35.96 39.55
CA TYR A 845 -19.14 36.62 38.58
C TYR A 845 -18.54 35.64 37.55
N LEU A 846 -18.08 34.46 37.98
CA LEU A 846 -17.61 33.39 37.09
C LEU A 846 -18.74 32.83 36.20
N LEU A 847 -19.97 32.72 36.72
CA LEU A 847 -21.14 32.32 35.94
C LEU A 847 -21.55 33.40 34.93
N PHE A 848 -21.43 34.69 35.26
CA PHE A 848 -21.72 35.79 34.33
C PHE A 848 -20.65 35.94 33.23
N VAL A 849 -19.36 35.85 33.58
CA VAL A 849 -18.26 35.97 32.60
C VAL A 849 -18.12 34.69 31.77
N GLY A 850 -18.35 33.52 32.37
CA GLY A 850 -18.39 32.24 31.66
C GLY A 850 -19.55 32.11 30.69
N SER A 851 -20.72 32.67 31.01
CA SER A 851 -21.88 32.63 30.10
C SER A 851 -21.75 33.53 28.89
N VAL A 852 -20.96 34.62 28.96
CA VAL A 852 -20.72 35.50 27.79
C VAL A 852 -19.67 34.88 26.85
N ALA A 853 -18.72 34.07 27.35
CA ALA A 853 -17.74 33.37 26.52
C ALA A 853 -18.28 32.09 25.86
N LEU A 854 -19.30 31.44 26.45
CA LEU A 854 -19.87 30.17 25.95
C LEU A 854 -21.06 30.34 24.99
N HIS A 855 -21.54 31.55 24.74
CA HIS A 855 -22.74 31.80 23.90
C HIS A 855 -22.46 32.19 22.43
N ILE A 856 -21.21 32.15 21.96
CA ILE A 856 -20.88 32.48 20.56
C ILE A 856 -20.49 31.27 19.69
N ASP A 857 -20.16 30.10 20.25
CA ASP A 857 -19.62 28.97 19.45
C ASP A 857 -20.40 27.65 19.50
N ARG A 858 -21.73 27.68 19.70
CA ARG A 858 -22.58 26.48 19.50
C ARG A 858 -23.84 26.76 18.69
N MET A 859 -23.66 26.93 17.39
CA MET A 859 -24.66 26.52 16.39
C MET A 859 -23.99 25.70 15.28
N LYS A 860 -23.80 24.41 15.56
CA LYS A 860 -23.95 23.24 14.66
C LYS A 860 -23.16 22.09 15.28
N VAL A 861 -23.72 20.89 15.17
CA VAL A 861 -23.23 19.60 15.71
C VAL A 861 -23.62 19.36 17.18
N LEU A 862 -24.80 18.76 17.36
CA LEU A 862 -25.12 17.71 18.35
C LEU A 862 -26.57 17.28 18.12
N SER A 863 -26.77 16.31 17.23
CA SER A 863 -28.05 15.60 17.07
C SER A 863 -27.80 14.09 17.22
N SER A 864 -27.50 13.64 18.44
CA SER A 864 -27.71 12.24 18.87
C SER A 864 -27.06 11.97 20.23
N PHE A 865 -27.57 12.53 21.33
CA PHE A 865 -27.38 11.92 22.66
C PHE A 865 -28.55 12.33 23.55
N THR A 866 -29.37 11.35 23.92
CA THR A 866 -30.38 11.45 24.97
C THR A 866 -29.70 11.35 26.34
N PRO A 867 -29.76 12.35 27.23
CA PRO A 867 -29.30 12.23 28.61
C PRO A 867 -30.39 11.63 29.49
N SER A 868 -29.99 10.73 30.39
CA SER A 868 -30.83 10.17 31.46
C SER A 868 -31.12 11.22 32.56
N PRO A 869 -32.27 11.13 33.26
CA PRO A 869 -32.68 12.13 34.23
C PRO A 869 -32.10 11.81 35.62
N GLN A 870 -30.90 12.30 35.92
CA GLN A 870 -30.38 12.29 37.30
C GLN A 870 -29.41 13.43 37.65
N MET A 871 -29.57 14.60 37.05
CA MET A 871 -28.89 15.84 37.48
C MET A 871 -29.87 17.01 37.51
N TYR A 872 -30.75 17.01 38.51
CA TYR A 872 -31.45 18.21 38.96
C TYR A 872 -31.46 18.22 40.48
N LEU A 873 -30.37 18.69 41.09
CA LEU A 873 -30.40 19.33 42.39
C LEU A 873 -29.09 20.12 42.55
N LEU A 874 -29.26 21.44 42.72
CA LEU A 874 -28.26 22.52 42.79
C LEU A 874 -27.89 23.16 41.44
N CYS A 875 -28.89 23.76 40.79
CA CYS A 875 -28.77 25.09 40.19
C CYS A 875 -29.65 26.05 40.98
#